data_AF-A0A2U0S8F5-F1
#
_entry.id   AF-A0A2U0S8F5-F1
#
_cell.length_a   1.000
_cell.length_b   1.000
_cell.length_c   1.000
_cell.angle_alpha   90.00
_cell.angle_beta   90.00
_cell.angle_gamma   90.00
#
_symmetry.space_group_name_H-M   'P 1'
#
loop_
_entity.id
_entity.type
_entity.pdbx_description
1 polymer ?
#
loop_
_entity_poly.entity_id
_entity_poly.type
_entity_poly.pdbx_seq_one_letter_code
_entity_poly.pdbx_strand_id
1 'polypeptide(L)'
;MIRLGKKLFICSFFLCALLATFTLNTSLVCNATPQEESTAPEKTLTLIENVVGLDMETYNTTLDLNTQDLYLDSLPQESLQYTIDSGDSKVEVICNFVNKKLQLMSLHPLNGSTPLQQHADVVSAAKAFLVNYQADSGASYLEQMTNMLDLVNANENSTHVVEDTKLEVIVTQDSTTFRWSPAANGVEVMYKWVIVNFENGSLALFMDNWELYTIDSYDIAISEEQAIDIAMDATKDYSWTVHMGEESPSVEVTEFTVDGVSETKLTFSNYPSKTESRNEDPSTLYPVWNIKLYFDKLYRGNVYGLNIAIWADTGEVNEVCTMIWMGDVSSNETITDNEITSELTSNEDNETGSNLSSIAWIALPITAVLGVTIVYSKRKNSPNKLLKITKSAASKLSRLFLCFLMIVSIVPMATQTVKADDWGITLWAVEYEIVEGEFDAASDVISTMMTYFGNRGYTCYDYSGSDTLRDNILDNASYMESNFDYVALFHYGHGGMDGVHRDYVDNDYDYEDEDPQPDYEVWDYDVYDETGSSKHFFVMLWVCRQGDHVGGLGGPNGAYGMPYAWHHTSPTSYGPDCFIGFEDASMPLTQISSHNPSVDYEFYLKRFYVRALYNGYSVYNALNTASWTWFGCSYSNCELNTGYNATWGGNTAPGCMKIYGNDDIYLY
;
A
#
# COMPACT_ATOMS: atom_id res chain seq x y z
N MET A 1 -28.03 -65.08 3.61
CA MET A 1 -27.03 -64.54 4.56
C MET A 1 -25.58 -64.52 4.03
N ILE A 2 -25.19 -65.31 3.01
CA ILE A 2 -23.78 -65.39 2.57
C ILE A 2 -23.37 -64.28 1.57
N ARG A 3 -24.31 -63.59 0.91
CA ARG A 3 -23.98 -62.51 -0.07
C ARG A 3 -23.71 -61.12 0.54
N LEU A 4 -24.11 -60.86 1.78
CA LEU A 4 -23.90 -59.55 2.43
C LEU A 4 -22.47 -59.39 2.99
N GLY A 5 -21.79 -60.50 3.29
CA GLY A 5 -20.43 -60.49 3.86
C GLY A 5 -19.34 -60.02 2.89
N LYS A 6 -19.46 -60.30 1.59
CA LYS A 6 -18.43 -59.92 0.60
C LYS A 6 -18.36 -58.41 0.36
N LYS A 7 -19.50 -57.70 0.31
CA LYS A 7 -19.51 -56.24 0.11
C LYS A 7 -18.98 -55.49 1.34
N LEU A 8 -19.35 -55.94 2.55
CA LEU A 8 -18.81 -55.36 3.79
C LEU A 8 -17.31 -55.60 3.95
N PHE A 9 -16.81 -56.77 3.55
CA PHE A 9 -15.39 -57.09 3.62
C PHE A 9 -14.56 -56.24 2.65
N ILE A 10 -15.05 -56.02 1.42
CA ILE A 10 -14.37 -55.17 0.43
C ILE A 10 -14.35 -53.71 0.88
N CYS A 11 -15.46 -53.15 1.40
CA CYS A 11 -15.47 -51.79 1.93
C CYS A 11 -14.55 -51.63 3.16
N SER A 12 -14.53 -52.61 4.07
CA SER A 12 -13.67 -52.53 5.25
C SER A 12 -12.18 -52.66 4.87
N PHE A 13 -11.85 -53.48 3.87
CA PHE A 13 -10.49 -53.59 3.36
C PHE A 13 -10.03 -52.32 2.64
N PHE A 14 -10.89 -51.71 1.82
CA PHE A 14 -10.60 -50.43 1.18
C PHE A 14 -10.40 -49.30 2.19
N LEU A 15 -11.26 -49.22 3.23
CA LEU A 15 -11.13 -48.21 4.27
C LEU A 15 -9.84 -48.38 5.08
N CYS A 16 -9.47 -49.62 5.41
CA CYS A 16 -8.20 -49.90 6.09
C CYS A 16 -6.98 -49.62 5.20
N ALA A 17 -7.05 -49.90 3.89
CA ALA A 17 -6.00 -49.55 2.94
C ALA A 17 -5.85 -48.03 2.82
N LEU A 18 -6.96 -47.28 2.75
CA LEU A 18 -6.96 -45.82 2.66
C LEU A 18 -6.42 -45.16 3.94
N LEU A 19 -6.79 -45.71 5.11
CA LEU A 19 -6.24 -45.30 6.41
C LEU A 19 -4.74 -45.64 6.52
N ALA A 20 -4.31 -46.81 6.03
CA ALA A 20 -2.90 -47.20 6.04
C ALA A 20 -2.06 -46.33 5.10
N THR A 21 -2.58 -45.95 3.93
CA THR A 21 -1.90 -45.00 3.03
C THR A 21 -1.85 -43.59 3.62
N PHE A 22 -2.89 -43.17 4.38
CA PHE A 22 -2.85 -41.90 5.09
C PHE A 22 -1.82 -41.88 6.22
N THR A 23 -1.66 -42.98 6.99
CA THR A 23 -0.68 -43.05 8.09
C THR A 23 0.75 -43.33 7.62
N LEU A 24 0.93 -43.96 6.45
CA LEU A 24 2.26 -44.16 5.86
C LEU A 24 2.76 -42.92 5.13
N ASN A 25 1.86 -42.05 4.62
CA ASN A 25 2.27 -40.76 4.07
C ASN A 25 2.61 -39.72 5.15
N THR A 26 2.12 -39.85 6.39
CA THR A 26 2.51 -38.95 7.50
C THR A 26 3.80 -39.36 8.20
N SER A 27 4.35 -40.56 7.94
CA SER A 27 5.57 -41.07 8.60
C SER A 27 6.83 -41.03 7.72
N LEU A 28 6.72 -40.51 6.50
CA LEU A 28 7.86 -40.23 5.60
C LEU A 28 8.32 -38.76 5.63
N VAL A 29 7.77 -37.94 6.53
CA VAL A 29 8.37 -36.65 6.87
C VAL A 29 9.64 -36.93 7.67
N CYS A 30 10.79 -36.62 7.08
CA CYS A 30 12.11 -36.79 7.65
C CYS A 30 12.18 -36.41 9.13
N ASN A 31 12.72 -37.31 9.96
CA ASN A 31 13.26 -37.00 11.30
C ASN A 31 14.55 -36.16 11.17
N ALA A 32 14.47 -34.99 10.55
CA ALA A 32 15.30 -33.89 11.01
C ALA A 32 14.63 -33.45 12.31
N THR A 33 15.33 -33.57 13.43
CA THR A 33 14.94 -32.84 14.64
C THR A 33 14.76 -31.40 14.17
N PRO A 34 13.55 -30.81 14.15
CA PRO A 34 13.42 -29.40 13.84
C PRO A 34 14.21 -28.73 14.96
N GLN A 35 15.35 -28.15 14.62
CA GLN A 35 15.86 -27.08 15.44
C GLN A 35 14.69 -26.10 15.48
N GLU A 36 14.05 -25.95 16.65
CA GLU A 36 12.94 -25.05 16.83
C GLU A 36 13.47 -23.67 16.42
N GLU A 37 13.18 -23.27 15.18
CA GLU A 37 13.52 -21.94 14.72
C GLU A 37 12.72 -21.00 15.61
N SER A 38 13.44 -20.10 16.29
CA SER A 38 12.82 -19.10 17.14
C SER A 38 11.75 -18.35 16.36
N THR A 39 10.60 -18.16 17.00
CA THR A 39 9.45 -17.48 16.36
C THR A 39 9.78 -16.00 16.14
N ALA A 40 9.15 -15.34 15.16
CA ALA A 40 9.37 -13.91 14.95
C ALA A 40 9.16 -13.06 16.23
N PRO A 41 8.15 -13.32 17.10
CA PRO A 41 8.03 -12.70 18.42
C PRO A 41 9.28 -12.82 19.31
N GLU A 42 9.81 -14.03 19.46
CA GLU A 42 11.01 -14.28 20.27
C GLU A 42 12.25 -13.61 19.69
N LYS A 43 12.39 -13.64 18.35
CA LYS A 43 13.47 -12.94 17.64
C LYS A 43 13.40 -11.43 17.86
N THR A 44 12.21 -10.83 17.77
CA THR A 44 12.02 -9.40 18.04
C THR A 44 12.48 -9.02 19.45
N LEU A 45 12.06 -9.76 20.47
CA LEU A 45 12.47 -9.50 21.85
C LEU A 45 13.99 -9.69 22.03
N THR A 46 14.56 -10.70 21.39
CA THR A 46 16.01 -10.97 21.39
C THR A 46 16.79 -9.82 20.75
N LEU A 47 16.30 -9.27 19.63
CA LEU A 47 16.92 -8.12 18.97
C LEU A 47 16.82 -6.86 19.83
N ILE A 48 15.67 -6.61 20.45
CA ILE A 48 15.48 -5.48 21.36
C ILE A 48 16.46 -5.56 22.54
N GLU A 49 16.62 -6.74 23.14
CA GLU A 49 17.54 -6.94 24.26
C GLU A 49 19.02 -6.87 23.84
N ASN A 50 19.41 -7.67 22.84
CA ASN A 50 20.83 -7.90 22.52
C ASN A 50 21.39 -6.91 21.51
N VAL A 51 20.57 -6.38 20.60
CA VAL A 51 21.01 -5.47 19.54
C VAL A 51 20.76 -4.02 19.93
N VAL A 52 19.52 -3.68 20.29
CA VAL A 52 19.17 -2.32 20.74
C VAL A 52 19.74 -2.04 22.13
N GLY A 53 19.88 -3.06 22.97
CA GLY A 53 20.45 -2.92 24.32
C GLY A 53 19.43 -2.49 25.37
N LEU A 54 18.14 -2.75 25.15
CA LEU A 54 17.09 -2.47 26.12
C LEU A 54 17.05 -3.56 27.19
N ASP A 55 17.09 -3.16 28.47
CA ASP A 55 16.98 -4.09 29.61
C ASP A 55 15.54 -4.57 29.78
N MET A 56 15.20 -5.68 29.13
CA MET A 56 13.84 -6.23 29.10
C MET A 56 13.33 -6.67 30.48
N GLU A 57 14.17 -6.78 31.52
CA GLU A 57 13.71 -7.03 32.90
C GLU A 57 13.06 -5.79 33.54
N THR A 58 13.39 -4.59 33.04
CA THR A 58 12.89 -3.31 33.55
C THR A 58 11.53 -2.91 32.95
N TYR A 59 11.15 -3.49 31.81
CA TYR A 59 9.95 -3.08 31.06
C TYR A 59 8.86 -4.14 31.03
N ASN A 60 7.61 -3.69 31.10
CA ASN A 60 6.47 -4.51 30.71
C ASN A 60 6.35 -4.48 29.19
N THR A 61 6.36 -5.66 28.57
CA THR A 61 6.28 -5.79 27.12
C THR A 61 4.95 -6.43 26.73
N THR A 62 4.23 -5.78 25.82
CA THR A 62 2.94 -6.24 25.29
C THR A 62 3.05 -6.41 23.78
N LEU A 63 2.71 -7.59 23.26
CA LEU A 63 2.58 -7.82 21.82
C LEU A 63 1.21 -7.32 21.38
N ASP A 64 1.19 -6.19 20.67
CA ASP A 64 -0.04 -5.53 20.22
C ASP A 64 -0.51 -6.09 18.88
N LEU A 65 0.42 -6.39 17.98
CA LEU A 65 0.13 -6.93 16.66
C LEU A 65 1.14 -8.01 16.23
N ASN A 66 0.62 -9.05 15.57
CA ASN A 66 1.40 -10.05 14.85
C ASN A 66 0.63 -10.47 13.59
N THR A 67 1.04 -9.97 12.43
CA THR A 67 0.40 -10.25 11.14
C THR A 67 1.35 -10.95 10.19
N GLN A 68 0.78 -11.72 9.25
CA GLN A 68 1.52 -12.45 8.22
C GLN A 68 0.96 -12.08 6.85
N ASP A 69 1.81 -11.54 6.00
CA ASP A 69 1.45 -11.05 4.67
C ASP A 69 2.54 -11.42 3.65
N LEU A 70 2.43 -10.87 2.45
CA LEU A 70 3.42 -10.99 1.40
C LEU A 70 4.09 -9.64 1.14
N TYR A 71 5.41 -9.60 1.24
CA TYR A 71 6.25 -8.53 0.71
C TYR A 71 6.40 -8.71 -0.80
N LEU A 72 6.16 -7.65 -1.58
CA LEU A 72 6.11 -7.68 -3.04
C LEU A 72 5.25 -8.85 -3.57
N ASP A 73 4.14 -9.08 -2.88
CA ASP A 73 3.06 -10.01 -3.22
C ASP A 73 3.50 -11.48 -3.41
N SER A 74 4.72 -11.82 -2.97
CA SER A 74 5.33 -13.13 -3.20
C SER A 74 6.24 -13.63 -2.07
N LEU A 75 6.87 -12.74 -1.29
CA LEU A 75 7.79 -13.12 -0.22
C LEU A 75 7.08 -13.10 1.14
N PRO A 76 7.06 -14.20 1.92
CA PRO A 76 6.48 -14.20 3.26
C PRO A 76 7.04 -13.07 4.15
N GLN A 77 6.14 -12.25 4.66
CA GLN A 77 6.42 -11.17 5.60
C GLN A 77 5.70 -11.44 6.92
N GLU A 78 6.39 -11.26 8.04
CA GLU A 78 5.81 -11.23 9.38
C GLU A 78 6.02 -9.83 9.98
N SER A 79 4.94 -9.19 10.41
CA SER A 79 4.97 -7.84 10.99
C SER A 79 4.52 -7.89 12.44
N LEU A 80 5.34 -7.31 13.31
CA LEU A 80 5.15 -7.30 14.75
C LEU A 80 5.13 -5.89 15.29
N GLN A 81 4.29 -5.65 16.29
CA GLN A 81 4.22 -4.41 17.02
C GLN A 81 4.20 -4.72 18.51
N TYR A 82 5.12 -4.11 19.25
CA TYR A 82 5.24 -4.23 20.68
C TYR A 82 5.12 -2.87 21.35
N THR A 83 4.37 -2.81 22.44
CA THR A 83 4.46 -1.74 23.42
C THR A 83 5.39 -2.15 24.55
N ILE A 84 6.40 -1.32 24.81
CA ILE A 84 7.36 -1.45 25.91
C ILE A 84 7.13 -0.30 26.90
N ASP A 85 6.79 -0.63 28.15
CA ASP A 85 6.33 0.33 29.16
C ASP A 85 7.10 0.20 30.48
N SER A 86 7.67 1.30 30.98
CA SER A 86 8.32 1.40 32.29
C SER A 86 7.60 2.34 33.28
N GLY A 87 6.33 2.65 33.04
CA GLY A 87 5.51 3.57 33.82
C GLY A 87 5.64 5.04 33.37
N ASP A 88 6.86 5.58 33.41
CA ASP A 88 7.15 6.97 33.01
C ASP A 88 7.56 7.11 31.54
N SER A 89 7.81 5.99 30.86
CA SER A 89 8.19 5.96 29.45
C SER A 89 7.50 4.82 28.73
N LYS A 90 7.05 5.10 27.50
CA LYS A 90 6.37 4.13 26.64
C LYS A 90 6.97 4.21 25.25
N VAL A 91 7.36 3.08 24.70
CA VAL A 91 7.89 2.95 23.33
C VAL A 91 7.10 1.91 22.57
N GLU A 92 6.72 2.25 21.36
CA GLU A 92 6.26 1.30 20.36
C GLU A 92 7.45 0.81 19.55
N VAL A 93 7.59 -0.50 19.40
CA VAL A 93 8.58 -1.14 18.56
C VAL A 93 7.88 -1.92 17.46
N ILE A 94 8.17 -1.55 16.23
CA ILE A 94 7.65 -2.19 15.02
C ILE A 94 8.78 -2.99 14.39
N CYS A 95 8.54 -4.26 14.04
CA CYS A 95 9.50 -5.09 13.33
C CYS A 95 8.84 -5.79 12.14
N ASN A 96 9.51 -5.78 10.99
CA ASN A 96 9.13 -6.57 9.82
C ASN A 96 10.21 -7.58 9.51
N PHE A 97 9.81 -8.83 9.34
CA PHE A 97 10.67 -9.91 8.88
C PHE A 97 10.23 -10.35 7.50
N VAL A 98 11.12 -10.32 6.52
CA VAL A 98 10.86 -10.87 5.18
C VAL A 98 11.72 -12.12 5.01
N ASN A 99 11.11 -13.24 4.62
CA ASN A 99 11.79 -14.54 4.55
C ASN A 99 12.57 -14.88 5.84
N LYS A 100 11.96 -14.60 6.99
CA LYS A 100 12.51 -14.84 8.35
C LYS A 100 13.77 -14.00 8.71
N LYS A 101 14.14 -13.02 7.90
CA LYS A 101 15.23 -12.06 8.16
C LYS A 101 14.65 -10.72 8.56
N LEU A 102 15.29 -10.02 9.50
CA LEU A 102 14.87 -8.68 9.89
C LEU A 102 15.07 -7.74 8.69
N GLN A 103 13.98 -7.13 8.24
CA GLN A 103 14.01 -6.11 7.19
C GLN A 103 13.97 -4.71 7.79
N LEU A 104 13.06 -4.48 8.74
CA LEU A 104 12.83 -3.17 9.33
C LEU A 104 12.60 -3.33 10.83
N MET A 105 13.20 -2.43 11.61
CA MET A 105 12.89 -2.19 13.00
C MET A 105 12.70 -0.68 13.19
N SER A 106 11.58 -0.26 13.75
CA SER A 106 11.30 1.14 14.07
C SER A 106 10.92 1.27 15.54
N LEU A 107 11.37 2.34 16.19
CA LEU A 107 11.13 2.62 17.61
C LEU A 107 10.51 4.01 17.75
N HIS A 108 9.27 4.06 18.22
CA HIS A 108 8.49 5.30 18.35
C HIS A 108 8.21 5.59 19.83
N PRO A 109 8.65 6.73 20.37
CA PRO A 109 8.31 7.14 21.73
C PRO A 109 6.82 7.53 21.79
N LEU A 110 6.01 6.81 22.56
CA LEU A 110 4.58 7.12 22.74
C LEU A 110 4.31 8.07 23.90
N ASN A 111 5.16 8.06 24.92
CA ASN A 111 5.05 8.97 26.07
C ASN A 111 6.37 9.08 26.84
N GLY A 112 6.65 10.28 27.35
CA GLY A 112 7.83 10.57 28.15
C GLY A 112 9.12 10.74 27.33
N SER A 113 10.24 10.93 28.01
CA SER A 113 11.56 10.82 27.38
C SER A 113 11.81 9.37 26.97
N THR A 114 12.41 9.15 25.80
CA THR A 114 12.73 7.80 25.34
C THR A 114 13.48 7.01 26.42
N PRO A 115 13.06 5.78 26.74
CA PRO A 115 13.88 4.86 27.55
C PRO A 115 15.17 4.48 26.85
N LEU A 116 15.25 4.71 25.54
CA LEU A 116 16.45 4.52 24.76
C LEU A 116 17.55 5.46 25.24
N GLN A 117 18.74 4.89 25.39
CA GLN A 117 19.93 5.63 25.76
C GLN A 117 20.20 6.71 24.71
N GLN A 118 20.13 7.97 25.10
CA GLN A 118 20.57 9.06 24.24
C GLN A 118 22.10 9.02 24.15
N HIS A 119 22.61 8.86 22.94
CA HIS A 119 24.03 8.84 22.69
C HIS A 119 24.51 10.23 22.26
N ALA A 120 25.45 10.79 23.03
CA ALA A 120 26.13 12.03 22.63
C ALA A 120 27.03 11.83 21.39
N ASP A 121 27.42 10.58 21.12
CA ASP A 121 28.20 10.17 19.95
C ASP A 121 27.42 9.12 19.16
N VAL A 122 26.62 9.59 18.21
CA VAL A 122 25.77 8.77 17.34
C VAL A 122 26.58 7.85 16.43
N VAL A 123 27.84 8.19 16.09
CA VAL A 123 28.72 7.34 15.28
C VAL A 123 29.15 6.12 16.08
N SER A 124 29.54 6.31 17.35
CA SER A 124 29.85 5.20 18.25
C SER A 124 28.62 4.33 18.53
N ALA A 125 27.43 4.92 18.65
CA ALA A 125 26.18 4.19 18.82
C ALA A 125 25.85 3.33 17.59
N ALA A 126 25.98 3.89 16.38
CA ALA A 126 25.80 3.16 15.12
C ALA A 126 26.77 1.98 15.00
N LYS A 127 28.05 2.17 15.34
CA LYS A 127 29.04 1.08 15.36
C LYS A 127 28.64 -0.05 16.32
N ALA A 128 28.27 0.30 17.55
CA ALA A 128 27.86 -0.69 18.55
C ALA A 128 26.63 -1.47 18.09
N PHE A 129 25.63 -0.77 17.55
CA PHE A 129 24.43 -1.37 16.99
C PHE A 129 24.76 -2.37 15.87
N LEU A 130 25.55 -1.95 14.87
CA LEU A 130 25.90 -2.81 13.73
C LEU A 130 26.72 -4.03 14.15
N VAL A 131 27.64 -3.89 15.11
CA VAL A 131 28.41 -5.03 15.66
C VAL A 131 27.50 -6.04 16.36
N ASN A 132 26.56 -5.56 17.17
CA ASN A 132 25.61 -6.42 17.87
C ASN A 132 24.67 -7.12 16.87
N TYR A 133 24.16 -6.37 15.89
CA TYR A 133 23.30 -6.93 14.85
C TYR A 133 24.05 -7.94 13.97
N GLN A 134 25.32 -7.70 13.65
CA GLN A 134 26.19 -8.66 12.96
C GLN A 134 26.36 -9.95 13.77
N ALA A 135 26.54 -9.85 15.09
CA ALA A 135 26.68 -11.01 15.96
C ALA A 135 25.39 -11.85 16.02
N ASP A 136 24.22 -11.21 15.97
CA ASP A 136 22.91 -11.87 15.99
C ASP A 136 22.54 -12.50 14.63
N SER A 137 22.69 -11.72 13.54
CA SER A 137 22.29 -12.12 12.19
C SER A 137 23.32 -12.99 11.45
N GLY A 138 24.61 -12.87 11.79
CA GLY A 138 25.71 -13.47 11.04
C GLY A 138 26.04 -12.76 9.72
N ALA A 139 25.48 -11.58 9.46
CA ALA A 139 25.63 -10.83 8.23
C ALA A 139 27.05 -10.24 8.06
N SER A 140 27.89 -10.88 7.24
CA SER A 140 29.30 -10.50 7.08
C SER A 140 29.55 -9.12 6.43
N TYR A 141 28.63 -8.61 5.61
CA TYR A 141 28.77 -7.29 4.95
C TYR A 141 28.77 -6.12 5.95
N LEU A 142 28.22 -6.32 7.15
CA LEU A 142 28.17 -5.30 8.19
C LEU A 142 29.55 -4.93 8.74
N GLU A 143 30.56 -5.81 8.59
CA GLU A 143 31.93 -5.51 9.01
C GLU A 143 32.50 -4.31 8.24
N GLN A 144 32.34 -4.32 6.91
CA GLN A 144 32.77 -3.20 6.06
C GLN A 144 32.00 -1.93 6.41
N MET A 145 30.67 -2.02 6.57
CA MET A 145 29.81 -0.88 6.91
C MET A 145 30.22 -0.24 8.24
N THR A 146 30.50 -1.08 9.24
CA THR A 146 31.01 -0.65 10.56
C THR A 146 32.35 0.07 10.43
N ASN A 147 33.28 -0.48 9.63
CA ASN A 147 34.59 0.15 9.39
C ASN A 147 34.46 1.50 8.67
N MET A 148 33.49 1.66 7.76
CA MET A 148 33.25 2.94 7.07
C MET A 148 32.85 4.07 8.02
N LEU A 149 32.28 3.76 9.19
CA LEU A 149 31.96 4.75 10.23
C LEU A 149 33.22 5.36 10.89
N ASP A 150 34.42 4.83 10.65
CA ASP A 150 35.69 5.49 11.05
C ASP A 150 36.00 6.74 10.20
N LEU A 151 35.34 6.88 9.05
CA LEU A 151 35.52 8.02 8.13
C LEU A 151 34.60 9.20 8.46
N VAL A 152 33.57 8.97 9.27
CA VAL A 152 32.47 9.91 9.48
C VAL A 152 32.78 10.92 10.58
N ASN A 153 32.45 12.18 10.31
CA ASN A 153 32.34 13.21 11.33
C ASN A 153 30.86 13.38 11.71
N ALA A 154 30.54 13.16 12.98
CA ALA A 154 29.17 13.01 13.49
C ALA A 154 28.24 14.22 13.28
N ASN A 155 28.77 15.39 12.92
CA ASN A 155 28.00 16.65 12.87
C ASN A 155 27.90 17.26 11.47
N GLU A 156 28.26 16.53 10.43
CA GLU A 156 28.21 17.04 9.06
C GLU A 156 27.71 15.99 8.07
N ASN A 157 26.99 16.47 7.06
CA ASN A 157 26.62 15.64 5.92
C ASN A 157 27.90 15.22 5.19
N SER A 158 28.01 13.93 4.88
CA SER A 158 29.19 13.40 4.19
C SER A 158 28.83 12.20 3.32
N THR A 159 29.66 11.94 2.31
CA THR A 159 29.55 10.77 1.45
C THR A 159 30.92 10.15 1.28
N HIS A 160 31.01 8.85 1.53
CA HIS A 160 32.24 8.08 1.40
C HIS A 160 31.98 6.85 0.53
N VAL A 161 32.93 6.52 -0.34
CA VAL A 161 32.88 5.29 -1.15
C VAL A 161 34.11 4.46 -0.81
N VAL A 162 33.89 3.21 -0.41
CA VAL A 162 34.94 2.24 -0.12
C VAL A 162 34.62 0.98 -0.91
N GLU A 163 35.49 0.65 -1.87
CA GLU A 163 35.22 -0.39 -2.87
C GLU A 163 33.91 -0.09 -3.60
N ASP A 164 32.97 -1.03 -3.62
CA ASP A 164 31.66 -0.90 -4.28
C ASP A 164 30.55 -0.52 -3.29
N THR A 165 30.88 -0.01 -2.10
CA THR A 165 29.90 0.41 -1.09
C THR A 165 30.00 1.93 -0.87
N LYS A 166 28.86 2.62 -1.04
CA LYS A 166 28.66 4.03 -0.70
C LYS A 166 28.06 4.13 0.69
N LEU A 167 28.62 4.99 1.54
CA LEU A 167 28.06 5.45 2.80
C LEU A 167 27.65 6.91 2.65
N GLU A 168 26.39 7.21 2.88
CA GLU A 168 25.85 8.55 2.98
C GLU A 168 25.43 8.85 4.43
N VAL A 169 25.90 10.00 4.93
CA VAL A 169 25.58 10.50 6.27
C VAL A 169 24.78 11.77 6.12
N ILE A 170 23.57 11.78 6.66
CA ILE A 170 22.64 12.89 6.61
C ILE A 170 22.37 13.34 8.04
N VAL A 171 22.80 14.55 8.38
CA VAL A 171 22.64 15.20 9.67
C VAL A 171 21.64 16.35 9.51
N THR A 172 20.51 16.25 10.20
CA THR A 172 19.57 17.36 10.36
C THR A 172 19.65 17.89 11.79
N GLN A 173 18.80 18.86 12.15
CA GLN A 173 18.81 19.43 13.50
C GLN A 173 18.59 18.36 14.57
N ASP A 174 17.68 17.42 14.30
CA ASP A 174 17.17 16.47 15.30
C ASP A 174 17.42 15.01 14.89
N SER A 175 18.10 14.74 13.77
CA SER A 175 18.36 13.37 13.30
C SER A 175 19.73 13.18 12.66
N THR A 176 20.24 11.95 12.71
CA THR A 176 21.41 11.50 11.97
C THR A 176 21.12 10.15 11.32
N THR A 177 21.22 10.10 10.00
CA THR A 177 21.03 8.89 9.20
C THR A 177 22.35 8.43 8.61
N PHE A 178 22.65 7.15 8.76
CA PHE A 178 23.72 6.45 8.07
C PHE A 178 23.08 5.48 7.07
N ARG A 179 23.38 5.65 5.79
CA ARG A 179 22.84 4.81 4.71
C ARG A 179 23.98 4.20 3.91
N TRP A 180 23.99 2.89 3.81
CA TRP A 180 24.90 2.15 2.95
C TRP A 180 24.15 1.59 1.75
N SER A 181 24.71 1.77 0.56
CA SER A 181 24.18 1.23 -0.69
C SER A 181 25.33 0.73 -1.58
N PRO A 182 25.14 -0.34 -2.37
CA PRO A 182 26.09 -0.73 -3.38
C PRO A 182 26.17 0.36 -4.47
N ALA A 183 27.36 0.61 -4.96
CA ALA A 183 27.64 1.46 -6.10
C ALA A 183 28.17 0.58 -7.24
N ALA A 184 27.33 0.33 -8.24
CA ALA A 184 27.65 -0.44 -9.43
C ALA A 184 27.96 0.51 -10.58
N ASN A 185 29.19 0.48 -11.12
CA ASN A 185 29.60 1.38 -12.21
C ASN A 185 29.36 2.87 -11.91
N GLY A 186 29.48 3.27 -10.63
CA GLY A 186 29.19 4.63 -10.18
C GLY A 186 27.71 4.98 -10.03
N VAL A 187 26.82 4.02 -10.29
CA VAL A 187 25.36 4.14 -10.08
C VAL A 187 24.99 3.49 -8.76
N GLU A 188 24.23 4.20 -7.94
CA GLU A 188 23.68 3.67 -6.69
C GLU A 188 22.59 2.63 -6.98
N VAL A 189 22.69 1.46 -6.35
CA VAL A 189 21.68 0.41 -6.45
C VAL A 189 20.59 0.69 -5.42
N MET A 190 19.47 1.25 -5.88
CA MET A 190 18.29 1.52 -5.06
C MET A 190 17.70 0.21 -4.49
N TYR A 191 16.93 0.31 -3.41
CA TYR A 191 16.34 -0.80 -2.62
C TYR A 191 17.32 -1.67 -1.84
N LYS A 192 18.52 -1.92 -2.36
CA LYS A 192 19.55 -2.71 -1.70
C LYS A 192 20.38 -1.83 -0.76
N TRP A 193 19.86 -1.56 0.43
CA TRP A 193 20.55 -0.70 1.40
C TRP A 193 20.52 -1.25 2.84
N VAL A 194 21.43 -0.72 3.65
CA VAL A 194 21.34 -0.75 5.12
C VAL A 194 21.16 0.69 5.59
N ILE A 195 20.21 0.93 6.48
CA ILE A 195 19.93 2.26 7.04
C ILE A 195 19.92 2.14 8.55
N VAL A 196 20.65 3.04 9.21
CA VAL A 196 20.54 3.27 10.66
C VAL A 196 20.24 4.74 10.87
N ASN A 197 19.11 5.05 11.48
CA ASN A 197 18.70 6.42 11.78
C ASN A 197 18.55 6.60 13.30
N PHE A 198 19.12 7.70 13.77
CA PHE A 198 18.97 8.18 15.14
C PHE A 198 18.18 9.48 15.13
N GLU A 199 17.18 9.59 16.00
CA GLU A 199 16.45 10.82 16.29
C GLU A 199 16.75 11.26 17.72
N ASN A 200 17.14 12.52 17.89
CA ASN A 200 17.53 13.07 19.19
C ASN A 200 18.59 12.22 19.93
N GLY A 201 19.48 11.56 19.17
CA GLY A 201 20.53 10.67 19.69
C GLY A 201 20.08 9.26 20.09
N SER A 202 18.81 8.91 19.92
CA SER A 202 18.25 7.58 20.17
C SER A 202 17.99 6.85 18.86
N LEU A 203 18.16 5.52 18.82
CA LEU A 203 17.84 4.72 17.63
C LEU A 203 16.34 4.85 17.33
N ALA A 204 16.01 5.31 16.13
CA ALA A 204 14.62 5.45 15.68
C ALA A 204 14.27 4.43 14.61
N LEU A 205 15.20 4.13 13.69
CA LEU A 205 14.99 3.16 12.62
C LEU A 205 16.26 2.38 12.31
N PHE A 206 16.07 1.10 12.05
CA PHE A 206 17.01 0.24 11.35
C PHE A 206 16.32 -0.45 10.17
N MET A 207 16.99 -0.49 9.01
CA MET A 207 16.54 -1.23 7.83
C MET A 207 17.70 -2.01 7.23
N ASP A 208 17.45 -3.26 6.86
CA ASP A 208 18.41 -4.12 6.19
C ASP A 208 17.75 -4.85 5.01
N ASN A 209 17.94 -4.29 3.83
CA ASN A 209 17.51 -4.88 2.57
C ASN A 209 18.67 -5.54 1.82
N TRP A 210 19.85 -5.65 2.44
CA TRP A 210 21.06 -6.02 1.72
C TRP A 210 21.01 -7.44 1.18
N GLU A 211 20.52 -8.41 1.95
CA GLU A 211 20.33 -9.79 1.47
C GLU A 211 18.94 -10.06 0.92
N LEU A 212 18.03 -9.09 1.02
CA LEU A 212 16.70 -9.20 0.45
C LEU A 212 16.77 -9.06 -1.08
N TYR A 213 17.57 -8.12 -1.57
CA TYR A 213 17.74 -7.89 -3.00
C TYR A 213 19.03 -8.48 -3.53
N THR A 214 18.96 -9.12 -4.70
CA THR A 214 20.14 -9.56 -5.46
C THR A 214 20.30 -8.72 -6.72
N ILE A 215 21.50 -8.69 -7.30
CA ILE A 215 21.76 -8.00 -8.57
C ILE A 215 22.19 -9.11 -9.54
N ASP A 216 21.36 -9.38 -10.55
CA ASP A 216 21.63 -10.48 -11.49
C ASP A 216 22.68 -10.08 -12.55
N SER A 217 22.62 -8.82 -12.98
CA SER A 217 23.54 -8.27 -13.98
C SER A 217 24.06 -6.91 -13.55
N TYR A 218 25.35 -6.70 -13.77
CA TYR A 218 26.01 -5.39 -13.71
C TYR A 218 26.37 -4.87 -15.11
N ASP A 219 26.03 -5.63 -16.15
CA ASP A 219 26.44 -5.35 -17.52
C ASP A 219 25.55 -4.25 -18.11
N ILE A 220 26.18 -3.17 -18.57
CA ILE A 220 25.52 -2.09 -19.32
C ILE A 220 25.91 -2.31 -20.79
N ALA A 221 25.07 -3.05 -21.51
CA ALA A 221 25.35 -3.47 -22.88
C ALA A 221 25.02 -2.38 -23.91
N ILE A 222 24.08 -1.49 -23.59
CA ILE A 222 23.71 -0.35 -24.43
C ILE A 222 24.16 0.98 -23.81
N SER A 223 24.70 1.87 -24.64
CA SER A 223 25.05 3.23 -24.21
C SER A 223 23.80 4.09 -24.01
N GLU A 224 23.97 5.23 -23.36
CA GLU A 224 22.92 6.22 -23.20
C GLU A 224 22.34 6.66 -24.57
N GLU A 225 23.18 6.90 -25.57
CA GLU A 225 22.73 7.28 -26.92
C GLU A 225 21.95 6.16 -27.61
N GLN A 226 22.35 4.90 -27.41
CA GLN A 226 21.59 3.76 -27.94
C GLN A 226 20.25 3.62 -27.22
N ALA A 227 20.19 3.88 -25.92
CA ALA A 227 18.95 3.89 -25.15
C ALA A 227 18.00 5.00 -25.64
N ILE A 228 18.52 6.21 -25.92
CA ILE A 228 17.74 7.30 -26.53
C ILE A 228 17.21 6.87 -27.90
N ASP A 229 18.03 6.26 -28.76
CA ASP A 229 17.60 5.79 -30.08
C ASP A 229 16.48 4.74 -29.97
N ILE A 230 16.58 3.81 -29.01
CA ILE A 230 15.56 2.79 -28.73
C ILE A 230 14.27 3.46 -28.22
N ALA A 231 14.38 4.41 -27.29
CA ALA A 231 13.25 5.16 -26.76
C ALA A 231 12.50 5.91 -27.88
N MET A 232 13.23 6.61 -28.75
CA MET A 232 12.67 7.32 -29.91
C MET A 232 12.06 6.39 -30.96
N ASP A 233 12.50 5.13 -31.04
CA ASP A 233 11.87 4.13 -31.92
C ASP A 233 10.56 3.62 -31.33
N ALA A 234 10.54 3.36 -30.01
CA ALA A 234 9.37 2.89 -29.27
C ALA A 234 8.18 3.86 -29.35
N THR A 235 8.42 5.16 -29.48
CA THR A 235 7.33 6.16 -29.60
C THR A 235 6.52 6.06 -30.89
N LYS A 236 7.06 5.44 -31.95
CA LYS A 236 6.41 5.42 -33.27
C LYS A 236 5.14 4.58 -33.33
N ASP A 237 5.08 3.56 -32.48
CA ASP A 237 3.96 2.62 -32.41
C ASP A 237 3.16 2.80 -31.10
N TYR A 238 3.46 3.84 -30.31
CA TYR A 238 2.81 4.11 -29.04
C TYR A 238 1.55 4.97 -29.24
N SER A 239 0.49 4.66 -28.48
CA SER A 239 -0.71 5.47 -28.34
C SER A 239 -1.19 5.43 -26.88
N TRP A 240 -2.07 6.34 -26.49
CA TRP A 240 -2.74 6.29 -25.19
C TRP A 240 -4.21 6.68 -25.29
N THR A 241 -5.00 6.20 -24.34
CA THR A 241 -6.42 6.50 -24.21
C THR A 241 -6.64 7.60 -23.16
N VAL A 242 -7.55 8.51 -23.48
CA VAL A 242 -8.01 9.57 -22.57
C VAL A 242 -9.49 9.38 -22.29
N HIS A 243 -9.86 9.37 -21.01
CA HIS A 243 -11.26 9.33 -20.61
C HIS A 243 -11.84 10.75 -20.65
N MET A 244 -13.02 10.89 -21.27
CA MET A 244 -13.70 12.17 -21.48
C MET A 244 -14.99 12.27 -20.65
N GLY A 245 -15.12 11.46 -19.60
CA GLY A 245 -16.37 11.26 -18.87
C GLY A 245 -17.32 10.26 -19.55
N GLU A 246 -18.46 9.97 -18.91
CA GLU A 246 -19.39 8.90 -19.34
C GLU A 246 -20.11 9.22 -20.66
N GLU A 247 -20.49 10.48 -20.87
CA GLU A 247 -21.27 10.88 -22.06
C GLU A 247 -20.43 11.02 -23.33
N SER A 248 -19.11 11.04 -23.18
CA SER A 248 -18.16 11.25 -24.28
C SER A 248 -17.30 10.00 -24.50
N PRO A 249 -17.14 9.54 -25.75
CA PRO A 249 -16.27 8.40 -26.02
C PRO A 249 -14.82 8.73 -25.65
N SER A 250 -14.12 7.77 -25.06
CA SER A 250 -12.67 7.87 -24.86
C SER A 250 -11.96 8.16 -26.17
N VAL A 251 -10.86 8.90 -26.09
CA VAL A 251 -10.12 9.36 -27.27
C VAL A 251 -8.74 8.73 -27.27
N GLU A 252 -8.42 8.03 -28.35
CA GLU A 252 -7.09 7.49 -28.57
C GLU A 252 -6.20 8.54 -29.24
N VAL A 253 -5.09 8.89 -28.59
CA VAL A 253 -4.08 9.78 -29.15
C VAL A 253 -3.00 8.94 -29.83
N THR A 254 -2.95 9.02 -31.16
CA THR A 254 -2.01 8.25 -32.01
C THR A 254 -1.01 9.13 -32.74
N GLU A 255 -1.24 10.45 -32.80
CA GLU A 255 -0.38 11.40 -33.50
C GLU A 255 0.20 12.42 -32.53
N PHE A 256 1.50 12.32 -32.25
CA PHE A 256 2.25 13.29 -31.46
C PHE A 256 3.68 13.45 -31.97
N THR A 257 4.28 14.60 -31.66
CA THR A 257 5.65 14.94 -32.07
C THR A 257 6.55 15.03 -30.85
N VAL A 258 7.58 14.19 -30.80
CA VAL A 258 8.66 14.29 -29.82
C VAL A 258 9.60 15.44 -30.21
N ASP A 259 9.75 16.45 -29.35
CA ASP A 259 10.66 17.58 -29.57
C ASP A 259 12.07 17.29 -29.04
N GLY A 260 12.21 16.49 -27.98
CA GLY A 260 13.52 16.08 -27.49
C GLY A 260 13.52 15.17 -26.26
N VAL A 261 14.71 15.08 -25.65
CA VAL A 261 14.99 14.32 -24.42
C VAL A 261 15.16 15.32 -23.28
N SER A 262 14.39 15.17 -22.20
CA SER A 262 14.47 16.05 -21.03
C SER A 262 15.40 15.50 -19.94
N GLU A 263 15.43 14.17 -19.77
CA GLU A 263 16.25 13.49 -18.75
C GLU A 263 16.65 12.08 -19.22
N THR A 264 17.86 11.66 -18.86
CA THR A 264 18.35 10.28 -18.97
C THR A 264 18.89 9.85 -17.62
N LYS A 265 18.49 8.68 -17.14
CA LYS A 265 18.94 8.19 -15.84
C LYS A 265 19.15 6.67 -15.85
N LEU A 266 20.36 6.23 -15.52
CA LEU A 266 20.67 4.83 -15.27
C LEU A 266 20.39 4.50 -13.81
N THR A 267 19.59 3.47 -13.56
CA THR A 267 19.30 2.94 -12.22
C THR A 267 19.37 1.42 -12.19
N PHE A 268 19.12 0.83 -11.02
CA PHE A 268 18.88 -0.60 -10.88
C PHE A 268 17.46 -0.80 -10.37
N SER A 269 16.67 -1.57 -11.11
CA SER A 269 15.27 -1.85 -10.79
C SER A 269 14.88 -3.23 -11.29
N ASN A 270 13.72 -3.68 -10.85
CA ASN A 270 13.04 -4.86 -11.34
C ASN A 270 11.52 -4.66 -11.51
N TYR A 271 11.08 -3.43 -11.26
CA TYR A 271 9.71 -2.98 -11.42
C TYR A 271 9.75 -1.62 -12.08
N PRO A 272 9.89 -1.54 -13.41
CA PRO A 272 9.58 -0.30 -14.08
C PRO A 272 8.04 -0.15 -14.12
N SER A 273 7.33 -1.14 -14.69
CA SER A 273 5.86 -1.19 -14.72
C SER A 273 5.30 -2.30 -13.85
N LYS A 274 4.31 -1.96 -13.03
CA LYS A 274 3.64 -2.74 -11.97
C LYS A 274 3.14 -4.17 -12.29
N THR A 275 3.23 -4.67 -13.52
CA THR A 275 2.51 -5.88 -13.91
C THR A 275 3.31 -7.16 -13.73
N GLU A 276 4.62 -7.19 -14.02
CA GLU A 276 5.44 -8.39 -13.85
C GLU A 276 6.91 -8.04 -13.54
N SER A 277 7.49 -8.69 -12.55
CA SER A 277 8.94 -8.63 -12.32
C SER A 277 9.67 -9.39 -13.43
N ARG A 278 10.85 -8.90 -13.83
CA ARG A 278 11.67 -9.63 -14.81
C ARG A 278 12.06 -10.98 -14.22
N ASN A 279 11.69 -12.05 -14.93
CA ASN A 279 11.85 -13.44 -14.49
C ASN A 279 11.00 -13.85 -13.26
N GLU A 280 9.88 -13.18 -12.99
CA GLU A 280 8.94 -13.50 -11.90
C GLU A 280 9.55 -13.43 -10.47
N ASP A 281 10.74 -12.86 -10.32
CA ASP A 281 11.38 -12.67 -9.01
C ASP A 281 11.47 -11.18 -8.69
N PRO A 282 10.59 -10.63 -7.83
CA PRO A 282 10.59 -9.22 -7.42
C PRO A 282 11.93 -8.69 -6.92
N SER A 283 12.73 -9.56 -6.32
CA SER A 283 13.88 -9.19 -5.49
C SER A 283 15.19 -9.12 -6.25
N THR A 284 15.17 -9.40 -7.55
CA THR A 284 16.36 -9.44 -8.40
C THR A 284 16.45 -8.20 -9.27
N LEU A 285 17.47 -7.36 -9.05
CA LEU A 285 17.64 -6.07 -9.69
C LEU A 285 18.50 -6.15 -10.96
N TYR A 286 18.15 -5.35 -11.97
CA TYR A 286 18.83 -5.21 -13.26
C TYR A 286 19.09 -3.74 -13.58
N PRO A 287 20.12 -3.40 -14.37
CA PRO A 287 20.36 -2.02 -14.77
C PRO A 287 19.29 -1.56 -15.78
N VAL A 288 18.75 -0.35 -15.60
CA VAL A 288 17.66 0.22 -16.40
C VAL A 288 17.99 1.65 -16.79
N TRP A 289 17.88 1.97 -18.07
CA TRP A 289 17.82 3.34 -18.57
C TRP A 289 16.38 3.85 -18.50
N ASN A 290 16.18 4.96 -17.80
CA ASN A 290 14.93 5.73 -17.83
C ASN A 290 15.15 6.95 -18.72
N ILE A 291 14.46 7.00 -19.87
CA ILE A 291 14.56 8.06 -20.85
C ILE A 291 13.26 8.86 -20.85
N LYS A 292 13.33 10.12 -20.43
CA LYS A 292 12.18 11.03 -20.50
C LYS A 292 12.24 11.82 -21.80
N LEU A 293 11.25 11.58 -22.64
CA LEU A 293 11.01 12.30 -23.89
C LEU A 293 9.93 13.35 -23.66
N TYR A 294 10.08 14.53 -24.25
CA TYR A 294 9.07 15.58 -24.18
C TYR A 294 8.58 15.92 -25.58
N PHE A 295 7.31 16.30 -25.67
CA PHE A 295 6.61 16.62 -26.90
C PHE A 295 6.71 18.11 -27.24
N ASP A 296 6.35 18.47 -28.47
CA ASP A 296 6.37 19.85 -28.96
C ASP A 296 5.27 20.75 -28.38
N LYS A 297 4.20 20.12 -27.87
CA LYS A 297 3.06 20.76 -27.21
C LYS A 297 2.38 19.76 -26.27
N LEU A 298 1.33 20.23 -25.61
CA LEU A 298 0.42 19.40 -24.84
C LEU A 298 -0.59 18.72 -25.78
N TYR A 299 -0.77 17.43 -25.59
CA TYR A 299 -1.74 16.60 -26.29
C TYR A 299 -2.90 16.25 -25.37
N ARG A 300 -4.00 15.72 -25.94
CA ARG A 300 -5.20 15.35 -25.19
C ARG A 300 -4.90 14.36 -24.05
N GLY A 301 -5.70 14.45 -22.99
CA GLY A 301 -5.36 13.84 -21.71
C GLY A 301 -4.13 14.48 -21.12
N ASN A 302 -3.85 15.71 -21.54
CA ASN A 302 -2.84 16.55 -20.94
C ASN A 302 -1.41 15.96 -21.03
N VAL A 303 -1.13 15.09 -21.99
CA VAL A 303 0.17 14.42 -22.10
C VAL A 303 1.19 15.33 -22.78
N TYR A 304 2.37 15.50 -22.15
CA TYR A 304 3.48 16.32 -22.66
C TYR A 304 4.75 15.52 -22.96
N GLY A 305 4.76 14.22 -22.70
CA GLY A 305 5.95 13.40 -22.88
C GLY A 305 5.73 11.93 -22.53
N LEU A 306 6.80 11.15 -22.64
CA LEU A 306 6.85 9.74 -22.29
C LEU A 306 8.08 9.46 -21.43
N ASN A 307 7.92 8.67 -20.37
CA ASN A 307 9.03 8.06 -19.65
C ASN A 307 9.17 6.61 -20.13
N ILE A 308 10.33 6.27 -20.69
CA ILE A 308 10.58 4.97 -21.30
C ILE A 308 11.68 4.25 -20.52
N ALA A 309 11.34 3.11 -19.93
CA ALA A 309 12.28 2.26 -19.22
C ALA A 309 12.82 1.17 -20.15
N ILE A 310 14.15 1.07 -20.23
CA ILE A 310 14.86 0.15 -21.12
C ILE A 310 15.87 -0.65 -20.30
N TRP A 311 15.82 -1.97 -20.38
CA TRP A 311 16.81 -2.84 -19.77
C TRP A 311 18.20 -2.55 -20.37
N ALA A 312 19.13 -2.05 -19.56
CA ALA A 312 20.42 -1.58 -20.05
C ALA A 312 21.35 -2.74 -20.48
N ASP A 313 21.05 -3.97 -20.05
CA ASP A 313 21.78 -5.20 -20.38
C ASP A 313 21.28 -5.86 -21.67
N THR A 314 20.01 -5.70 -22.04
CA THR A 314 19.43 -6.32 -23.25
C THR A 314 19.03 -5.33 -24.34
N GLY A 315 18.78 -4.08 -23.98
CA GLY A 315 18.19 -3.06 -24.85
C GLY A 315 16.70 -3.25 -25.11
N GLU A 316 16.03 -4.12 -24.36
CA GLU A 316 14.58 -4.32 -24.46
C GLU A 316 13.83 -3.20 -23.75
N VAL A 317 12.83 -2.64 -24.43
CA VAL A 317 11.88 -1.69 -23.83
C VAL A 317 11.01 -2.46 -22.86
N ASN A 318 11.09 -2.09 -21.59
CA ASN A 318 10.26 -2.69 -20.56
C ASN A 318 8.91 -1.98 -20.42
N GLU A 319 8.92 -0.67 -20.53
CA GLU A 319 7.76 0.16 -20.20
C GLU A 319 7.81 1.47 -20.97
N VAL A 320 6.63 1.96 -21.34
CA VAL A 320 6.38 3.31 -21.84
C VAL A 320 5.23 3.88 -21.03
N CYS A 321 5.47 4.98 -20.32
CA CYS A 321 4.48 5.64 -19.49
C CYS A 321 4.26 7.09 -19.94
N THR A 322 3.00 7.50 -20.04
CA THR A 322 2.63 8.88 -20.32
C THR A 322 3.07 9.81 -19.19
N MET A 323 3.60 10.98 -19.56
CA MET A 323 3.86 12.08 -18.64
C MET A 323 2.76 13.14 -18.84
N ILE A 324 1.97 13.42 -17.80
CA ILE A 324 0.64 14.08 -17.86
C ILE A 324 0.64 15.50 -17.25
N TRP A 325 -0.37 16.33 -17.56
CA TRP A 325 -0.76 17.64 -16.98
C TRP A 325 -2.09 17.59 -16.25
N MET A 326 -2.22 18.40 -15.20
CA MET A 326 -3.47 18.72 -14.51
C MET A 326 -3.37 20.13 -13.89
N GLY A 327 -2.61 21.02 -14.51
CA GLY A 327 -2.38 22.39 -14.04
C GLY A 327 -3.03 23.42 -14.97
N ASP A 328 -3.03 24.68 -14.53
CA ASP A 328 -3.69 25.79 -15.21
C ASP A 328 -3.16 25.95 -16.66
N VAL A 329 -4.02 25.61 -17.64
CA VAL A 329 -3.73 25.85 -19.05
C VAL A 329 -3.81 27.35 -19.28
N SER A 330 -2.71 27.95 -19.71
CA SER A 330 -2.80 29.32 -20.22
C SER A 330 -3.84 29.34 -21.32
N SER A 331 -4.98 30.01 -21.08
CA SER A 331 -6.14 30.10 -21.99
C SER A 331 -5.83 30.62 -23.40
N ASN A 332 -4.58 30.94 -23.70
CA ASN A 332 -4.09 31.31 -25.02
C ASN A 332 -3.51 30.14 -25.84
N GLU A 333 -3.28 28.95 -25.26
CA GLU A 333 -2.86 27.76 -26.01
C GLU A 333 -4.07 26.89 -26.33
N THR A 334 -4.56 26.99 -27.56
CA THR A 334 -5.63 26.12 -28.06
C THR A 334 -5.05 24.72 -28.23
N ILE A 335 -5.59 23.73 -27.52
CA ILE A 335 -5.30 22.32 -27.76
C ILE A 335 -5.71 22.04 -29.21
N THR A 336 -4.72 21.81 -30.07
CA THR A 336 -4.95 21.61 -31.51
C THR A 336 -4.97 20.11 -31.78
N ASP A 337 -6.17 19.56 -31.89
CA ASP A 337 -6.35 18.18 -32.31
C ASP A 337 -6.24 18.06 -33.83
N ASN A 338 -5.44 17.12 -34.30
CA ASN A 338 -5.62 16.55 -35.64
C ASN A 338 -6.84 15.63 -35.54
N GLU A 339 -8.03 16.21 -35.69
CA GLU A 339 -9.29 15.48 -35.65
C GLU A 339 -9.34 14.50 -36.85
N ILE A 340 -8.87 13.27 -36.66
CA ILE A 340 -9.16 12.19 -37.59
C ILE A 340 -10.62 11.83 -37.35
N THR A 341 -11.47 12.34 -38.23
CA THR A 341 -12.90 11.98 -38.30
C THR A 341 -12.99 10.49 -38.65
N SER A 342 -12.94 9.64 -37.64
CA SER A 342 -13.24 8.22 -37.75
C SER A 342 -14.74 8.09 -38.08
N GLU A 343 -15.06 7.84 -39.35
CA GLU A 343 -16.40 7.40 -39.78
C GLU A 343 -16.72 6.07 -39.09
N LEU A 344 -17.28 6.14 -37.88
CA LEU A 344 -17.77 4.99 -37.13
C LEU A 344 -19.10 4.52 -37.72
N THR A 345 -19.02 3.49 -38.57
CA THR A 345 -20.16 2.63 -38.89
C THR A 345 -20.60 1.88 -37.63
N SER A 346 -21.73 2.29 -37.06
CA SER A 346 -22.36 1.57 -35.95
C SER A 346 -22.90 0.21 -36.44
N ASN A 347 -22.25 -0.87 -36.01
CA ASN A 347 -22.88 -2.19 -35.99
C ASN A 347 -23.48 -2.40 -34.59
N GLU A 348 -24.80 -2.42 -34.52
CA GLU A 348 -25.55 -2.91 -33.37
C GLU A 348 -25.28 -4.41 -33.19
N ASP A 349 -24.40 -4.76 -32.25
CA ASP A 349 -24.35 -6.11 -31.71
C ASP A 349 -25.12 -6.16 -30.38
N ASN A 350 -26.23 -6.91 -30.41
CA ASN A 350 -27.01 -7.26 -29.23
C ASN A 350 -26.22 -8.29 -28.40
N GLU A 351 -25.54 -7.85 -27.33
CA GLU A 351 -25.05 -8.77 -26.31
C GLU A 351 -26.04 -8.95 -25.17
N THR A 352 -26.55 -10.18 -25.11
CA THR A 352 -27.32 -10.76 -24.02
C THR A 352 -26.49 -10.87 -22.74
N GLY A 353 -27.00 -10.28 -21.66
CA GLY A 353 -26.39 -10.29 -20.33
C GLY A 353 -26.00 -11.67 -19.80
N SER A 354 -24.82 -11.71 -19.17
CA SER A 354 -24.33 -12.84 -18.40
C SER A 354 -25.01 -12.93 -17.03
N ASN A 355 -25.64 -14.07 -16.79
CA ASN A 355 -26.31 -14.44 -15.55
C ASN A 355 -25.32 -14.64 -14.40
N LEU A 356 -25.65 -14.05 -13.24
CA LEU A 356 -25.18 -14.46 -11.92
C LEU A 356 -25.40 -15.96 -11.69
N SER A 357 -24.30 -16.72 -11.62
CA SER A 357 -24.34 -18.10 -11.15
C SER A 357 -24.50 -18.14 -9.63
N SER A 358 -25.75 -18.29 -9.23
CA SER A 358 -26.22 -18.74 -7.92
C SER A 358 -25.31 -19.78 -7.23
N ILE A 359 -24.76 -19.39 -6.08
CA ILE A 359 -24.24 -20.29 -5.05
C ILE A 359 -25.44 -21.02 -4.44
N ALA A 360 -25.71 -22.21 -4.95
CA ALA A 360 -26.50 -23.23 -4.25
C ALA A 360 -25.58 -24.42 -3.97
N TRP A 361 -25.92 -25.19 -2.94
CA TRP A 361 -25.37 -26.50 -2.55
C TRP A 361 -24.46 -26.57 -1.32
N ILE A 362 -24.96 -26.10 -0.17
CA ILE A 362 -24.66 -26.71 1.14
C ILE A 362 -25.97 -26.88 1.94
N ALA A 363 -26.88 -27.75 1.50
CA ALA A 363 -28.08 -28.07 2.29
C ALA A 363 -28.55 -29.53 2.21
N LEU A 364 -27.79 -30.43 1.58
CA LEU A 364 -28.21 -31.82 1.35
C LEU A 364 -27.57 -32.95 2.19
N PRO A 365 -26.53 -32.72 3.03
CA PRO A 365 -26.13 -33.72 4.02
C PRO A 365 -26.96 -33.68 5.33
N ILE A 366 -27.41 -32.50 5.76
CA ILE A 366 -27.98 -32.29 7.11
C ILE A 366 -29.41 -32.86 7.22
N THR A 367 -30.21 -32.76 6.16
CA THR A 367 -31.60 -33.27 6.15
C THR A 367 -31.68 -34.79 6.13
N ALA A 368 -30.71 -35.48 5.50
CA ALA A 368 -30.64 -36.94 5.50
C ALA A 368 -30.28 -37.53 6.87
N VAL A 369 -29.38 -36.87 7.62
CA VAL A 369 -28.97 -37.34 8.96
C VAL A 369 -30.10 -37.15 9.97
N LEU A 370 -30.78 -35.99 9.99
CA LEU A 370 -31.92 -35.75 10.89
C LEU A 370 -33.12 -36.66 10.58
N GLY A 371 -33.36 -36.97 9.30
CA GLY A 371 -34.40 -37.92 8.90
C GLY A 371 -34.18 -39.32 9.45
N VAL A 372 -32.91 -39.80 9.49
CA VAL A 372 -32.57 -41.11 10.03
C VAL A 372 -32.73 -41.15 11.56
N THR A 373 -32.36 -40.09 12.29
CA THR A 373 -32.52 -40.04 13.76
C THR A 373 -33.98 -39.97 14.18
N ILE A 374 -34.83 -39.23 13.45
CA ILE A 374 -36.27 -39.12 13.75
C ILE A 374 -37.02 -40.42 13.43
N VAL A 375 -36.66 -41.10 12.34
CA VAL A 375 -37.24 -42.43 12.02
C VAL A 375 -36.77 -43.50 13.00
N TYR A 376 -35.53 -43.41 13.49
CA TYR A 376 -35.01 -44.36 14.49
C TYR A 376 -35.59 -44.12 15.89
N SER A 377 -35.86 -42.86 16.27
CA SER A 377 -36.48 -42.52 17.56
C SER A 377 -37.98 -42.87 17.59
N LYS A 378 -38.72 -42.65 16.49
CA LYS A 378 -40.15 -43.05 16.40
C LYS A 378 -40.37 -44.57 16.43
N ARG A 379 -39.39 -45.39 16.06
CA ARG A 379 -39.53 -46.86 16.07
C ARG A 379 -39.37 -47.50 17.46
N LYS A 380 -39.03 -46.73 18.49
CA LYS A 380 -38.76 -47.24 19.85
C LYS A 380 -39.99 -47.29 20.78
N ASN A 381 -41.15 -46.81 20.35
CA ASN A 381 -42.40 -46.84 21.14
C ASN A 381 -43.25 -48.12 20.95
N SER A 382 -42.64 -49.27 20.72
CA SER A 382 -43.34 -50.56 20.86
C SER A 382 -43.01 -51.16 22.23
N PRO A 383 -43.97 -51.25 23.15
CA PRO A 383 -43.73 -51.82 24.47
C PRO A 383 -43.57 -53.34 24.33
N ASN A 384 -42.60 -53.89 25.06
CA ASN A 384 -42.31 -55.32 25.24
C ASN A 384 -41.31 -55.95 24.25
N LYS A 385 -40.02 -55.60 24.41
CA LYS A 385 -38.92 -56.57 24.53
C LYS A 385 -37.60 -55.85 24.80
N LEU A 386 -37.10 -55.99 26.03
CA LEU A 386 -35.81 -55.47 26.47
C LEU A 386 -34.68 -56.30 25.82
N LEU A 387 -34.25 -55.91 24.62
CA LEU A 387 -33.08 -56.51 23.97
C LEU A 387 -31.81 -55.94 24.61
N LYS A 388 -31.02 -56.83 25.23
CA LYS A 388 -29.65 -56.56 25.69
C LYS A 388 -28.83 -56.04 24.51
N ILE A 389 -28.61 -54.72 24.45
CA ILE A 389 -27.66 -54.11 23.53
C ILE A 389 -26.27 -54.61 23.91
N THR A 390 -25.71 -55.49 23.10
CA THR A 390 -24.34 -55.99 23.26
C THR A 390 -23.36 -54.83 23.14
N LYS A 391 -22.43 -54.70 24.09
CA LYS A 391 -21.39 -53.63 24.21
C LYS A 391 -20.70 -53.24 22.89
N SER A 392 -20.63 -54.16 21.91
CA SER A 392 -20.09 -53.92 20.58
C SER A 392 -20.83 -52.86 19.75
N ALA A 393 -22.14 -52.64 19.97
CA ALA A 393 -22.90 -51.66 19.19
C ALA A 393 -22.67 -50.22 19.68
N ALA A 394 -22.51 -50.04 21.00
CA ALA A 394 -22.24 -48.74 21.60
C ALA A 394 -20.87 -48.19 21.18
N SER A 395 -19.84 -49.05 21.05
CA SER A 395 -18.51 -48.61 20.61
C SER A 395 -18.47 -48.19 19.14
N LYS A 396 -19.37 -48.70 18.30
CA LYS A 396 -19.47 -48.30 16.88
C LYS A 396 -20.17 -46.95 16.73
N LEU A 397 -21.19 -46.69 17.55
CA LEU A 397 -21.86 -45.39 17.57
C LEU A 397 -20.94 -44.28 18.08
N SER A 398 -20.14 -44.56 19.12
CA SER A 398 -19.19 -43.59 19.69
C SER A 398 -18.10 -43.18 18.69
N ARG A 399 -17.58 -44.12 17.88
CA ARG A 399 -16.59 -43.78 16.84
C ARG A 399 -17.18 -42.95 15.70
N LEU A 400 -18.42 -43.22 15.32
CA LEU A 400 -19.15 -42.40 14.34
C LEU A 400 -19.42 -40.99 14.86
N PHE A 401 -19.75 -40.86 16.14
CA PHE A 401 -19.95 -39.56 16.78
C PHE A 401 -18.64 -38.75 16.89
N LEU A 402 -17.52 -39.42 17.17
CA LEU A 402 -16.20 -38.79 17.20
C LEU A 402 -15.76 -38.31 15.81
N CYS A 403 -15.99 -39.11 14.76
CA CYS A 403 -15.70 -38.68 13.38
C CYS A 403 -16.60 -37.52 12.96
N PHE A 404 -17.86 -37.51 13.40
CA PHE A 404 -18.78 -36.40 13.12
C PHE A 404 -18.37 -35.13 13.87
N LEU A 405 -17.94 -35.23 15.14
CA LEU A 405 -17.38 -34.10 15.90
C LEU A 405 -16.14 -33.52 15.24
N MET A 406 -15.24 -34.36 14.71
CA MET A 406 -14.05 -33.87 14.00
C MET A 406 -14.38 -33.20 12.66
N ILE A 407 -15.45 -33.61 11.97
CA ILE A 407 -15.92 -32.94 10.74
C ILE A 407 -16.65 -31.62 11.09
N VAL A 408 -17.39 -31.57 12.19
CA VAL A 408 -18.10 -30.36 12.64
C VAL A 408 -17.14 -29.30 13.18
N SER A 409 -16.00 -29.69 13.78
CA SER A 409 -14.97 -28.75 14.22
C SER A 409 -14.14 -28.12 13.09
N ILE A 410 -14.34 -28.55 11.82
CA ILE A 410 -13.71 -27.93 10.64
C ILE A 410 -14.70 -27.02 9.90
N VAL A 411 -15.96 -26.93 10.34
CA VAL A 411 -16.85 -25.87 9.87
C VAL A 411 -16.34 -24.59 10.52
N PRO A 412 -15.83 -23.60 9.76
CA PRO A 412 -15.46 -22.32 10.34
C PRO A 412 -16.69 -21.84 11.11
N MET A 413 -16.53 -21.61 12.42
CA MET A 413 -17.54 -20.88 13.16
C MET A 413 -17.67 -19.57 12.42
N ALA A 414 -18.81 -19.36 11.74
CA ALA A 414 -19.18 -18.05 11.24
C ALA A 414 -18.99 -17.12 12.43
N THR A 415 -17.94 -16.30 12.35
CA THR A 415 -17.70 -15.23 13.30
C THR A 415 -19.02 -14.48 13.38
N GLN A 416 -19.44 -14.16 14.60
CA GLN A 416 -20.55 -13.23 14.73
C GLN A 416 -20.10 -11.99 13.98
N THR A 417 -20.75 -11.69 12.85
CA THR A 417 -20.68 -10.38 12.22
C THR A 417 -21.12 -9.40 13.29
N VAL A 418 -20.15 -8.80 13.97
CA VAL A 418 -20.31 -7.56 14.69
C VAL A 418 -20.95 -6.62 13.68
N LYS A 419 -22.04 -5.97 14.07
CA LYS A 419 -22.69 -4.96 13.25
C LYS A 419 -21.63 -3.96 12.78
N ALA A 420 -21.38 -3.93 11.47
CA ALA A 420 -20.49 -2.99 10.79
C ALA A 420 -21.18 -1.60 10.68
N ASP A 421 -21.85 -1.19 11.75
CA ASP A 421 -22.83 -0.08 11.72
C ASP A 421 -22.20 1.24 12.17
N ASP A 422 -20.97 1.24 12.70
CA ASP A 422 -20.37 2.45 13.30
C ASP A 422 -19.29 3.08 12.41
N TRP A 423 -18.76 2.36 11.41
CA TRP A 423 -17.63 2.81 10.57
C TRP A 423 -17.95 2.74 9.08
N GLY A 424 -17.69 3.83 8.38
CA GLY A 424 -17.92 3.94 6.94
C GLY A 424 -16.76 4.64 6.22
N ILE A 425 -16.57 4.31 4.94
CA ILE A 425 -15.64 5.01 4.06
C ILE A 425 -16.26 5.28 2.70
N THR A 426 -16.06 6.50 2.19
CA THR A 426 -16.36 6.86 0.79
C THR A 426 -15.07 7.08 0.01
N LEU A 427 -15.05 6.58 -1.22
CA LEU A 427 -13.93 6.59 -2.13
C LEU A 427 -14.38 7.20 -3.45
N TRP A 428 -13.63 8.18 -3.94
CA TRP A 428 -13.96 8.96 -5.13
C TRP A 428 -12.75 9.07 -6.05
N ALA A 429 -12.99 8.97 -7.35
CA ALA A 429 -12.00 9.26 -8.38
C ALA A 429 -12.69 9.85 -9.62
N VAL A 430 -12.24 11.03 -10.04
CA VAL A 430 -12.70 11.70 -11.26
C VAL A 430 -12.13 10.98 -12.49
N GLU A 431 -12.88 10.87 -13.58
CA GLU A 431 -12.42 10.34 -14.89
C GLU A 431 -12.14 11.46 -15.89
N TYR A 432 -12.81 12.61 -15.72
CA TYR A 432 -12.76 13.73 -16.64
C TYR A 432 -11.31 14.24 -16.87
N GLU A 433 -10.89 14.24 -18.14
CA GLU A 433 -9.56 14.67 -18.59
C GLU A 433 -8.38 13.95 -17.91
N ILE A 434 -8.60 12.72 -17.45
CA ILE A 434 -7.56 11.86 -16.89
C ILE A 434 -7.15 10.81 -17.92
N VAL A 435 -5.85 10.57 -18.08
CA VAL A 435 -5.36 9.47 -18.92
C VAL A 435 -5.66 8.13 -18.26
N GLU A 436 -5.89 7.12 -19.08
CA GLU A 436 -6.22 5.75 -18.62
C GLU A 436 -5.25 5.26 -17.53
N GLY A 437 -3.93 5.38 -17.73
CA GLY A 437 -2.95 4.90 -16.74
C GLY A 437 -2.99 5.60 -15.38
N GLU A 438 -3.44 6.85 -15.31
CA GLU A 438 -3.58 7.59 -14.06
C GLU A 438 -4.90 7.27 -13.37
N PHE A 439 -5.98 7.09 -14.13
CA PHE A 439 -7.27 6.62 -13.61
C PHE A 439 -7.18 5.16 -13.11
N ASP A 440 -6.46 4.30 -13.84
CA ASP A 440 -6.14 2.94 -13.40
C ASP A 440 -5.39 2.95 -12.08
N ALA A 441 -4.41 3.85 -11.93
CA ALA A 441 -3.66 4.01 -10.70
C ALA A 441 -4.57 4.42 -9.52
N ALA A 442 -5.46 5.39 -9.72
CA ALA A 442 -6.44 5.79 -8.72
C ALA A 442 -7.38 4.62 -8.34
N SER A 443 -7.88 3.89 -9.34
CA SER A 443 -8.73 2.70 -9.15
C SER A 443 -8.01 1.60 -8.36
N ASP A 444 -6.71 1.40 -8.60
CA ASP A 444 -5.87 0.44 -7.90
C ASP A 444 -5.65 0.81 -6.42
N VAL A 445 -5.48 2.10 -6.13
CA VAL A 445 -5.45 2.64 -4.75
C VAL A 445 -6.79 2.39 -4.06
N ILE A 446 -7.91 2.73 -4.72
CA ILE A 446 -9.27 2.57 -4.19
C ILE A 446 -9.57 1.09 -3.90
N SER A 447 -9.27 0.19 -4.83
CA SER A 447 -9.41 -1.26 -4.63
C SER A 447 -8.59 -1.77 -3.43
N THR A 448 -7.36 -1.26 -3.27
CA THR A 448 -6.51 -1.55 -2.11
C THR A 448 -7.18 -1.06 -0.82
N MET A 449 -7.67 0.18 -0.80
CA MET A 449 -8.37 0.76 0.33
C MET A 449 -9.62 -0.05 0.70
N MET A 450 -10.50 -0.36 -0.25
CA MET A 450 -11.70 -1.16 -0.01
C MET A 450 -11.36 -2.51 0.63
N THR A 451 -10.31 -3.16 0.15
CA THR A 451 -9.86 -4.46 0.69
C THR A 451 -9.44 -4.31 2.16
N TYR A 452 -8.58 -3.34 2.49
CA TYR A 452 -8.02 -3.24 3.83
C TYR A 452 -8.96 -2.56 4.84
N PHE A 453 -9.73 -1.56 4.45
CA PHE A 453 -10.80 -0.99 5.28
C PHE A 453 -11.92 -2.01 5.51
N GLY A 454 -12.34 -2.75 4.48
CA GLY A 454 -13.34 -3.82 4.61
C GLY A 454 -12.89 -4.92 5.56
N ASN A 455 -11.60 -5.30 5.53
CA ASN A 455 -11.01 -6.25 6.48
C ASN A 455 -11.01 -5.74 7.94
N ARG A 456 -11.09 -4.42 8.16
CA ARG A 456 -11.26 -3.78 9.47
C ARG A 456 -12.72 -3.53 9.85
N GLY A 457 -13.66 -3.93 9.00
CA GLY A 457 -15.10 -3.89 9.31
C GLY A 457 -15.79 -2.59 8.90
N TYR A 458 -15.15 -1.76 8.06
CA TYR A 458 -15.79 -0.60 7.47
C TYR A 458 -16.83 -1.02 6.43
N THR A 459 -17.93 -0.27 6.37
CA THR A 459 -18.78 -0.29 5.18
C THR A 459 -18.15 0.61 4.12
N CYS A 460 -17.74 0.02 3.00
CA CYS A 460 -17.01 0.74 1.94
C CYS A 460 -17.95 1.10 0.79
N TYR A 461 -17.91 2.35 0.34
CA TYR A 461 -18.62 2.86 -0.83
C TYR A 461 -17.62 3.39 -1.83
N ASP A 462 -17.68 2.85 -3.04
CA ASP A 462 -16.91 3.32 -4.19
C ASP A 462 -17.85 4.08 -5.11
N TYR A 463 -17.54 5.36 -5.30
CA TYR A 463 -18.29 6.29 -6.14
C TYR A 463 -17.40 6.85 -7.25
N SER A 464 -16.34 6.13 -7.62
CA SER A 464 -15.43 6.52 -8.70
C SER A 464 -16.14 6.57 -10.06
N GLY A 465 -15.64 7.42 -10.95
CA GLY A 465 -16.19 7.60 -12.29
C GLY A 465 -17.48 8.40 -12.32
N SER A 466 -18.50 7.88 -12.99
CA SER A 466 -19.79 8.56 -13.19
C SER A 466 -20.50 8.97 -11.90
N ASP A 467 -20.21 8.32 -10.77
CA ASP A 467 -20.82 8.65 -9.49
C ASP A 467 -20.12 9.82 -8.79
N THR A 468 -18.92 10.23 -9.23
CA THR A 468 -18.16 11.38 -8.69
C THR A 468 -18.76 12.69 -9.20
N LEU A 469 -19.98 12.99 -8.76
CA LEU A 469 -20.73 14.22 -9.05
C LEU A 469 -20.84 15.06 -7.78
N ARG A 470 -20.84 16.39 -7.91
CA ARG A 470 -20.91 17.33 -6.78
C ARG A 470 -22.08 17.02 -5.85
N ASP A 471 -23.28 16.86 -6.40
CA ASP A 471 -24.48 16.57 -5.61
C ASP A 471 -24.36 15.22 -4.88
N ASN A 472 -23.78 14.20 -5.53
CA ASN A 472 -23.54 12.92 -4.88
C ASN A 472 -22.54 13.04 -3.74
N ILE A 473 -21.48 13.83 -3.89
CA ILE A 473 -20.46 14.04 -2.86
C ILE A 473 -21.07 14.70 -1.62
N LEU A 474 -21.85 15.77 -1.82
CA LEU A 474 -22.52 16.50 -0.74
C LEU A 474 -23.59 15.65 -0.04
N ASP A 475 -24.46 14.99 -0.82
CA ASP A 475 -25.48 14.10 -0.28
C ASP A 475 -24.85 12.94 0.52
N ASN A 476 -23.73 12.39 0.04
CA ASN A 476 -23.03 11.33 0.74
C ASN A 476 -22.33 11.82 2.00
N ALA A 477 -21.75 13.02 2.03
CA ALA A 477 -21.15 13.57 3.25
C ALA A 477 -22.19 13.59 4.40
N SER A 478 -23.37 14.15 4.12
CA SER A 478 -24.51 14.22 5.05
C SER A 478 -25.05 12.84 5.44
N TYR A 479 -25.18 11.95 4.44
CA TYR A 479 -25.63 10.57 4.65
C TYR A 479 -24.66 9.79 5.54
N MET A 480 -23.35 9.90 5.31
CA MET A 480 -22.35 9.14 6.05
C MET A 480 -22.35 9.53 7.53
N GLU A 481 -22.40 10.83 7.86
CA GLU A 481 -22.49 11.27 9.27
C GLU A 481 -23.79 10.86 9.95
N SER A 482 -24.88 10.75 9.18
CA SER A 482 -26.17 10.29 9.69
C SER A 482 -26.20 8.79 10.01
N ASN A 483 -25.35 7.99 9.36
CA ASN A 483 -25.42 6.53 9.42
C ASN A 483 -24.23 5.86 10.11
N PHE A 484 -23.08 6.54 10.21
CA PHE A 484 -21.87 6.02 10.83
C PHE A 484 -21.40 6.98 11.92
N ASP A 485 -20.65 6.51 12.92
CA ASP A 485 -20.07 7.34 13.97
C ASP A 485 -18.62 7.74 13.65
N TYR A 486 -17.95 6.99 12.78
CA TYR A 486 -16.60 7.24 12.29
C TYR A 486 -16.58 7.12 10.77
N VAL A 487 -16.34 8.25 10.09
CA VAL A 487 -16.29 8.31 8.63
C VAL A 487 -14.86 8.60 8.18
N ALA A 488 -14.36 7.76 7.28
CA ALA A 488 -13.15 8.04 6.51
C ALA A 488 -13.52 8.47 5.09
N LEU A 489 -12.66 9.26 4.43
CA LEU A 489 -12.86 9.67 3.05
C LEU A 489 -11.54 9.71 2.28
N PHE A 490 -11.57 9.25 1.03
CA PHE A 490 -10.50 9.49 0.05
C PHE A 490 -11.10 10.01 -1.25
N HIS A 491 -10.47 11.05 -1.80
CA HIS A 491 -10.86 11.61 -3.09
C HIS A 491 -9.63 11.84 -3.95
N TYR A 492 -9.68 11.38 -5.19
CA TYR A 492 -8.68 11.63 -6.22
C TYR A 492 -9.29 12.42 -7.37
N GLY A 493 -8.62 13.49 -7.83
CA GLY A 493 -9.14 14.30 -8.93
C GLY A 493 -8.52 15.69 -9.03
N HIS A 494 -9.19 16.57 -9.76
CA HIS A 494 -8.73 17.93 -10.03
C HIS A 494 -9.12 18.91 -8.93
N GLY A 495 -8.24 19.87 -8.66
CA GLY A 495 -8.44 20.91 -7.67
C GLY A 495 -8.74 22.26 -8.32
N GLY A 496 -9.50 23.06 -7.60
CA GLY A 496 -9.94 24.38 -8.00
C GLY A 496 -8.83 25.39 -8.30
N MET A 497 -9.11 26.26 -9.27
CA MET A 497 -8.15 27.23 -9.80
C MET A 497 -8.16 28.57 -9.06
N ASP A 498 -9.24 28.88 -8.32
CA ASP A 498 -9.34 30.16 -7.62
C ASP A 498 -8.39 30.20 -6.41
N GLY A 499 -7.67 31.31 -6.25
CA GLY A 499 -6.83 31.56 -5.09
C GLY A 499 -7.64 31.97 -3.85
N VAL A 500 -8.93 32.25 -4.00
CA VAL A 500 -9.80 32.73 -2.91
C VAL A 500 -10.64 31.62 -2.27
N HIS A 501 -11.07 30.64 -3.06
CA HIS A 501 -11.86 29.51 -2.60
C HIS A 501 -11.21 28.20 -3.05
N ARG A 502 -11.33 27.17 -2.22
CA ARG A 502 -10.79 25.84 -2.55
C ARG A 502 -11.97 24.95 -2.86
N ASP A 503 -12.12 24.66 -4.13
CA ASP A 503 -13.01 23.67 -4.69
C ASP A 503 -12.19 22.46 -5.17
N TYR A 504 -12.90 21.37 -5.42
CA TYR A 504 -12.43 20.31 -6.27
C TYR A 504 -13.53 19.92 -7.24
N VAL A 505 -13.11 19.45 -8.40
CA VAL A 505 -13.97 19.32 -9.57
C VAL A 505 -14.57 17.92 -9.62
N ASP A 506 -15.81 17.81 -10.06
CA ASP A 506 -16.51 16.55 -10.27
C ASP A 506 -16.31 15.99 -11.71
N ASN A 507 -17.03 14.94 -12.08
CA ASN A 507 -16.85 14.27 -13.38
C ASN A 507 -17.57 14.94 -14.57
N ASP A 508 -18.33 16.03 -14.35
CA ASP A 508 -19.18 16.69 -15.37
C ASP A 508 -18.63 18.07 -15.81
N TYR A 509 -17.36 18.33 -15.54
CA TYR A 509 -16.74 19.62 -15.83
C TYR A 509 -16.51 19.81 -17.34
N ASP A 510 -17.40 20.51 -18.03
CA ASP A 510 -17.20 20.85 -19.45
C ASP A 510 -16.34 22.13 -19.60
N TYR A 511 -15.09 21.97 -20.04
CA TYR A 511 -14.19 23.10 -20.33
C TYR A 511 -14.66 23.97 -21.51
N GLU A 512 -15.56 23.49 -22.36
CA GLU A 512 -16.01 24.23 -23.55
C GLU A 512 -17.02 25.35 -23.23
N ASP A 513 -17.63 25.33 -22.04
CA ASP A 513 -18.53 26.39 -21.62
C ASP A 513 -17.74 27.62 -21.14
N GLU A 514 -17.77 28.70 -21.93
CA GLU A 514 -17.12 30.00 -21.64
C GLU A 514 -17.56 30.67 -20.32
N ASP A 515 -18.51 30.08 -19.60
CA ASP A 515 -19.02 30.49 -18.30
C ASP A 515 -19.15 29.24 -17.42
N PRO A 516 -18.08 28.81 -16.71
CA PRO A 516 -18.12 27.62 -15.87
C PRO A 516 -19.30 27.77 -14.91
N GLN A 517 -20.30 26.91 -15.08
CA GLN A 517 -21.43 26.90 -14.17
C GLN A 517 -20.87 26.52 -12.79
N PRO A 518 -21.18 27.28 -11.72
CA PRO A 518 -20.71 26.99 -10.36
C PRO A 518 -21.23 25.65 -9.79
N ASP A 519 -21.94 24.87 -10.61
CA ASP A 519 -22.69 23.68 -10.25
C ASP A 519 -21.83 22.39 -10.27
N TYR A 520 -20.58 22.42 -10.79
CA TYR A 520 -19.68 21.26 -10.88
C TYR A 520 -18.57 21.24 -9.80
N GLU A 521 -18.44 22.33 -9.05
CA GLU A 521 -17.36 22.53 -8.08
C GLU A 521 -17.85 22.21 -6.66
N VAL A 522 -17.11 21.34 -5.95
CA VAL A 522 -17.39 21.04 -4.54
C VAL A 522 -16.67 22.06 -3.67
N TRP A 523 -17.42 23.06 -3.22
CA TRP A 523 -16.88 24.14 -2.40
C TRP A 523 -16.76 23.78 -0.91
N ASP A 524 -15.75 24.36 -0.26
CA ASP A 524 -15.54 24.23 1.18
C ASP A 524 -16.75 24.63 2.04
N TYR A 525 -17.49 25.69 1.67
CA TYR A 525 -18.70 26.09 2.40
C TYR A 525 -19.88 25.13 2.19
N ASP A 526 -19.98 24.46 1.05
CA ASP A 526 -21.01 23.45 0.81
C ASP A 526 -20.72 22.18 1.62
N VAL A 527 -19.45 21.74 1.61
CA VAL A 527 -19.00 20.62 2.44
C VAL A 527 -19.25 20.90 3.92
N TYR A 528 -18.91 22.11 4.40
CA TYR A 528 -19.09 22.50 5.80
C TYR A 528 -20.55 22.37 6.25
N ASP A 529 -21.51 22.75 5.40
CA ASP A 529 -22.93 22.66 5.74
C ASP A 529 -23.42 21.20 5.86
N GLU A 530 -22.80 20.27 5.14
CA GLU A 530 -23.16 18.83 5.14
C GLU A 530 -22.39 17.98 6.18
N THR A 531 -21.30 18.48 6.75
CA THR A 531 -20.44 17.75 7.71
C THR A 531 -20.57 18.24 9.16
N GLY A 532 -21.66 18.95 9.47
CA GLY A 532 -21.86 19.63 10.76
C GLY A 532 -21.92 18.73 12.00
N SER A 533 -21.93 17.41 11.86
CA SER A 533 -21.85 16.47 12.99
C SER A 533 -20.41 16.12 13.36
N SER A 534 -19.43 16.50 12.54
CA SER A 534 -18.00 16.31 12.77
C SER A 534 -17.62 14.85 13.04
N LYS A 535 -18.09 13.95 12.17
CA LYS A 535 -17.84 12.51 12.27
C LYS A 535 -16.80 12.00 11.28
N HIS A 536 -16.39 12.84 10.34
CA HIS A 536 -15.25 12.60 9.49
C HIS A 536 -13.97 12.72 10.32
N PHE A 537 -13.39 11.58 10.71
CA PHE A 537 -12.20 11.54 11.57
C PHE A 537 -10.89 11.42 10.76
N PHE A 538 -10.98 10.93 9.53
CA PHE A 538 -9.86 10.82 8.59
C PHE A 538 -10.30 11.23 7.18
N VAL A 539 -9.67 12.25 6.62
CA VAL A 539 -9.96 12.72 5.25
C VAL A 539 -8.64 12.87 4.50
N MET A 540 -8.55 12.27 3.32
CA MET A 540 -7.41 12.44 2.42
C MET A 540 -7.89 12.90 1.04
N LEU A 541 -7.56 14.14 0.67
CA LEU A 541 -7.84 14.68 -0.65
C LEU A 541 -6.56 14.67 -1.48
N TRP A 542 -6.46 13.73 -2.41
CA TRP A 542 -5.41 13.66 -3.41
C TRP A 542 -5.71 14.60 -4.59
N VAL A 543 -5.77 15.87 -4.25
CA VAL A 543 -6.27 16.94 -5.12
C VAL A 543 -5.44 18.21 -4.90
N CYS A 544 -5.18 18.96 -5.96
CA CYS A 544 -4.44 20.23 -5.90
C CYS A 544 -5.08 21.21 -4.91
N ARG A 545 -4.25 21.98 -4.20
CA ARG A 545 -4.63 23.15 -3.36
C ARG A 545 -5.53 22.90 -2.17
N GLN A 546 -5.85 21.64 -1.85
CA GLN A 546 -6.70 21.31 -0.70
C GLN A 546 -5.99 21.48 0.66
N GLY A 547 -4.66 21.63 0.62
CA GLY A 547 -3.79 21.85 1.77
C GLY A 547 -3.23 23.29 1.88
N ASP A 548 -3.69 24.25 1.08
CA ASP A 548 -3.13 25.62 1.14
C ASP A 548 -3.50 26.34 2.45
N HIS A 549 -4.69 26.04 2.98
CA HIS A 549 -5.25 26.70 4.15
C HIS A 549 -5.93 25.70 5.07
N VAL A 550 -5.67 25.80 6.37
CA VAL A 550 -6.46 25.08 7.39
C VAL A 550 -7.92 25.49 7.31
N GLY A 551 -8.17 26.80 7.13
CA GLY A 551 -9.52 27.34 7.01
C GLY A 551 -10.08 27.96 8.29
N GLY A 552 -11.37 28.29 8.24
CA GLY A 552 -12.14 28.86 9.36
C GLY A 552 -13.46 29.48 8.91
N LEU A 553 -14.13 30.20 9.83
CA LEU A 553 -15.27 31.04 9.48
C LEU A 553 -14.82 32.42 9.01
N GLY A 554 -15.58 33.02 8.09
CA GLY A 554 -15.38 34.39 7.62
C GLY A 554 -14.74 34.50 6.23
N GLY A 555 -14.74 33.40 5.46
CA GLY A 555 -14.55 33.46 4.03
C GLY A 555 -15.70 34.22 3.35
N PRO A 556 -15.56 34.62 2.08
CA PRO A 556 -16.58 35.40 1.36
C PRO A 556 -17.99 34.81 1.41
N ASN A 557 -18.09 33.48 1.40
CA ASN A 557 -19.34 32.72 1.40
C ASN A 557 -19.62 31.98 2.72
N GLY A 558 -18.74 32.08 3.73
CA GLY A 558 -18.93 31.40 5.02
C GLY A 558 -17.68 30.70 5.54
N ALA A 559 -17.74 29.37 5.66
CA ALA A 559 -16.56 28.55 5.91
C ALA A 559 -15.60 28.66 4.72
N TYR A 560 -14.30 28.51 4.98
CA TYR A 560 -13.30 28.36 3.93
C TYR A 560 -12.23 27.37 4.38
N GLY A 561 -11.55 26.72 3.44
CA GLY A 561 -10.50 25.72 3.64
C GLY A 561 -11.05 24.32 3.94
N MET A 562 -10.71 23.34 3.09
CA MET A 562 -11.18 21.96 3.22
C MET A 562 -10.90 21.30 4.58
N PRO A 563 -9.73 21.48 5.23
CA PRO A 563 -9.51 20.88 6.55
C PRO A 563 -10.55 21.35 7.58
N TYR A 564 -10.89 22.64 7.56
CA TYR A 564 -11.94 23.20 8.41
C TYR A 564 -13.34 22.75 7.98
N ALA A 565 -13.60 22.69 6.68
CA ALA A 565 -14.89 22.25 6.14
C ALA A 565 -15.24 20.83 6.57
N TRP A 566 -14.29 19.89 6.51
CA TRP A 566 -14.55 18.50 6.87
C TRP A 566 -14.62 18.25 8.39
N HIS A 567 -13.77 18.91 9.19
CA HIS A 567 -13.62 18.57 10.61
C HIS A 567 -14.29 19.55 11.57
N HIS A 568 -14.67 20.75 11.13
CA HIS A 568 -15.20 21.83 11.99
C HIS A 568 -14.25 22.23 13.13
N THR A 569 -12.99 21.80 13.10
CA THR A 569 -12.01 22.06 14.16
C THR A 569 -11.34 23.41 13.94
N SER A 570 -11.29 24.22 15.01
CA SER A 570 -10.58 25.50 14.98
C SER A 570 -9.12 25.31 14.55
N PRO A 571 -8.57 26.20 13.69
CA PRO A 571 -7.17 26.13 13.25
C PRO A 571 -6.13 26.23 14.39
N THR A 572 -6.56 26.55 15.61
CA THR A 572 -5.72 26.65 16.81
C THR A 572 -5.76 25.43 17.73
N SER A 573 -6.62 24.45 17.45
CA SER A 573 -6.78 23.24 18.25
C SER A 573 -7.11 22.10 17.29
N TYR A 574 -6.07 21.51 16.71
CA TYR A 574 -6.18 20.28 15.95
C TYR A 574 -6.90 19.24 16.82
N GLY A 575 -8.10 18.85 16.38
CA GLY A 575 -8.95 17.90 17.07
C GLY A 575 -8.35 16.49 17.06
N PRO A 576 -9.13 15.47 17.44
CA PRO A 576 -8.69 14.09 17.35
C PRO A 576 -8.61 13.57 15.90
N ASP A 577 -8.96 14.38 14.90
CA ASP A 577 -9.14 13.99 13.50
C ASP A 577 -7.90 14.32 12.67
N CYS A 578 -7.73 13.68 11.50
CA CYS A 578 -6.57 13.86 10.61
C CYS A 578 -7.01 14.16 9.18
N PHE A 579 -6.51 15.27 8.64
CA PHE A 579 -6.74 15.69 7.25
C PHE A 579 -5.41 15.67 6.51
N ILE A 580 -5.38 15.05 5.33
CA ILE A 580 -4.25 15.08 4.41
C ILE A 580 -4.71 15.75 3.11
N GLY A 581 -3.96 16.76 2.67
CA GLY A 581 -4.15 17.42 1.37
C GLY A 581 -2.84 17.95 0.83
N PHE A 582 -2.89 18.81 -0.18
CA PHE A 582 -1.69 19.32 -0.86
C PHE A 582 -1.69 20.84 -0.95
N GLU A 583 -0.56 21.44 -0.58
CA GLU A 583 -0.27 22.84 -0.91
C GLU A 583 0.12 22.94 -2.38
N ASP A 584 -0.43 23.92 -3.09
CA ASP A 584 -0.29 24.14 -4.53
C ASP A 584 -0.71 22.89 -5.34
N ALA A 585 0.22 22.10 -5.87
CA ALA A 585 -0.13 20.94 -6.70
C ALA A 585 -0.13 19.62 -5.91
N SER A 586 -1.12 18.75 -6.12
CA SER A 586 -1.02 17.33 -5.75
C SER A 586 0.01 16.63 -6.64
N MET A 587 0.32 15.37 -6.39
CA MET A 587 1.30 14.61 -7.16
C MET A 587 0.60 13.61 -8.08
N PRO A 588 0.98 13.42 -9.35
CA PRO A 588 0.39 12.33 -10.15
C PRO A 588 0.70 10.99 -9.50
N LEU A 589 -0.29 10.10 -9.43
CA LEU A 589 -0.11 8.75 -8.90
C LEU A 589 0.87 7.95 -9.77
N THR A 590 0.92 8.22 -11.07
CA THR A 590 1.89 7.66 -12.02
C THR A 590 3.25 8.37 -12.03
N GLN A 591 3.40 9.51 -11.34
CA GLN A 591 4.69 10.19 -11.26
C GLN A 591 5.65 9.38 -10.38
N ILE A 592 6.88 9.23 -10.84
CA ILE A 592 7.95 8.59 -10.09
C ILE A 592 8.59 9.55 -9.07
N SER A 593 9.00 9.00 -7.93
CA SER A 593 9.73 9.74 -6.91
C SER A 593 11.12 10.16 -7.41
N SER A 594 11.55 11.36 -6.98
CA SER A 594 12.89 11.87 -7.19
C SER A 594 13.95 11.12 -6.37
N HIS A 595 13.56 10.61 -5.19
CA HIS A 595 14.40 9.77 -4.35
C HIS A 595 14.52 8.34 -4.89
N ASN A 596 13.44 7.82 -5.47
CA ASN A 596 13.46 6.50 -6.09
C ASN A 596 12.68 6.50 -7.42
N PRO A 597 13.37 6.57 -8.58
CA PRO A 597 12.72 6.65 -9.88
C PRO A 597 12.06 5.34 -10.33
N SER A 598 12.07 4.31 -9.47
CA SER A 598 11.39 3.04 -9.68
C SER A 598 10.18 2.86 -8.76
N VAL A 599 9.78 3.93 -8.06
CA VAL A 599 8.57 3.97 -7.24
C VAL A 599 7.73 5.15 -7.70
N ASP A 600 6.51 4.88 -8.12
CA ASP A 600 5.49 5.90 -8.29
C ASP A 600 4.63 6.08 -7.04
N TYR A 601 3.82 7.14 -7.04
CA TYR A 601 3.03 7.52 -5.88
C TYR A 601 1.80 6.64 -5.64
N GLU A 602 1.27 5.98 -6.67
CA GLU A 602 0.27 4.92 -6.51
C GLU A 602 0.80 3.81 -5.60
N PHE A 603 2.00 3.30 -5.92
CA PHE A 603 2.61 2.22 -5.16
C PHE A 603 2.92 2.65 -3.73
N TYR A 604 3.46 3.86 -3.56
CA TYR A 604 3.68 4.45 -2.24
C TYR A 604 2.37 4.51 -1.43
N LEU A 605 1.29 5.01 -2.04
CA LEU A 605 0.01 5.23 -1.38
C LEU A 605 -0.69 3.92 -1.01
N LYS A 606 -0.66 2.92 -1.89
CA LYS A 606 -1.12 1.54 -1.58
C LYS A 606 -0.40 1.02 -0.35
N ARG A 607 0.93 1.18 -0.28
CA ARG A 607 1.73 0.70 0.85
C ARG A 607 1.47 1.50 2.12
N PHE A 608 1.21 2.81 2.05
CA PHE A 608 0.73 3.60 3.18
C PHE A 608 -0.55 2.98 3.79
N TYR A 609 -1.57 2.69 2.98
CA TYR A 609 -2.83 2.11 3.47
C TYR A 609 -2.63 0.68 4.02
N VAL A 610 -1.79 -0.15 3.41
CA VAL A 610 -1.42 -1.44 4.01
C VAL A 610 -0.81 -1.23 5.39
N ARG A 611 0.11 -0.27 5.56
CA ARG A 611 0.73 -0.01 6.87
C ARG A 611 -0.29 0.48 7.90
N ALA A 612 -1.13 1.44 7.54
CA ALA A 612 -2.12 2.02 8.45
C ALA A 612 -3.20 1.00 8.86
N LEU A 613 -3.76 0.27 7.88
CA LEU A 613 -4.92 -0.60 8.09
C LEU A 613 -4.53 -2.03 8.39
N TYR A 614 -3.53 -2.61 7.75
CA TYR A 614 -3.15 -4.00 7.99
C TYR A 614 -2.13 -4.13 9.10
N ASN A 615 -1.06 -3.32 9.06
CA ASN A 615 -0.02 -3.32 10.07
C ASN A 615 -0.33 -2.48 11.31
N GLY A 616 -1.48 -1.82 11.34
CA GLY A 616 -1.96 -1.11 12.51
C GLY A 616 -1.10 0.07 12.94
N TYR A 617 -0.42 0.72 11.99
CA TYR A 617 0.38 1.90 12.30
C TYR A 617 -0.52 3.14 12.41
N SER A 618 -0.08 4.14 13.17
CA SER A 618 -0.67 5.47 13.08
C SER A 618 -0.47 6.05 11.68
N VAL A 619 -1.23 7.09 11.31
CA VAL A 619 -1.08 7.77 10.01
C VAL A 619 0.36 8.24 9.80
N TYR A 620 0.97 8.90 10.79
CA TYR A 620 2.37 9.34 10.73
C TYR A 620 3.32 8.16 10.56
N ASN A 621 3.19 7.10 11.37
CA ASN A 621 4.08 5.94 11.30
C ASN A 621 3.93 5.18 9.98
N ALA A 622 2.72 5.13 9.41
CA ALA A 622 2.45 4.56 8.11
C ALA A 622 3.14 5.35 6.99
N LEU A 623 3.00 6.68 6.96
CA LEU A 623 3.67 7.56 5.99
C LEU A 623 5.20 7.46 6.12
N ASN A 624 5.71 7.57 7.35
CA ASN A 624 7.14 7.53 7.62
C ASN A 624 7.76 6.18 7.24
N THR A 625 7.10 5.07 7.59
CA THR A 625 7.58 3.73 7.22
C THR A 625 7.52 3.50 5.71
N ALA A 626 6.45 3.96 5.04
CA ALA A 626 6.37 3.89 3.58
C ALA A 626 7.50 4.70 2.93
N SER A 627 7.77 5.92 3.40
CA SER A 627 8.86 6.76 2.88
C SER A 627 10.23 6.11 3.08
N TRP A 628 10.51 5.53 4.25
CA TRP A 628 11.76 4.83 4.47
C TRP A 628 11.92 3.62 3.57
N THR A 629 10.85 2.82 3.42
CA THR A 629 10.88 1.58 2.65
C THR A 629 11.14 1.86 1.16
N TRP A 630 10.55 2.92 0.64
CA TRP A 630 10.46 3.13 -0.81
C TRP A 630 11.31 4.29 -1.31
N PHE A 631 11.52 5.33 -0.51
CA PHE A 631 12.35 6.48 -0.85
C PHE A 631 13.70 6.48 -0.13
N GLY A 632 13.88 5.65 0.91
CA GLY A 632 15.12 5.58 1.67
C GLY A 632 15.37 6.82 2.53
N CYS A 633 14.32 7.54 2.90
CA CYS A 633 14.32 8.70 3.78
C CYS A 633 13.04 8.75 4.64
N SER A 634 13.05 9.52 5.73
CA SER A 634 11.85 9.74 6.55
C SER A 634 10.77 10.50 5.77
N TYR A 635 9.51 10.42 6.20
CA TYR A 635 8.45 11.26 5.64
C TYR A 635 8.80 12.74 5.78
N SER A 636 9.33 13.16 6.93
CA SER A 636 9.74 14.55 7.17
C SER A 636 10.80 15.08 6.19
N ASN A 637 11.57 14.19 5.57
CA ASN A 637 12.62 14.53 4.61
C ASN A 637 12.32 14.09 3.17
N CYS A 638 11.18 13.44 2.91
CA CYS A 638 10.79 13.07 1.55
C CYS A 638 10.16 14.24 0.82
N GLU A 639 10.15 14.19 -0.50
CA GLU A 639 9.69 15.31 -1.32
C GLU A 639 8.21 15.62 -1.08
N LEU A 640 7.39 14.63 -0.72
CA LEU A 640 5.99 14.87 -0.33
C LEU A 640 5.89 15.88 0.81
N ASN A 641 6.76 15.83 1.83
CA ASN A 641 6.71 16.79 2.93
C ASN A 641 7.55 18.05 2.67
N THR A 642 8.75 17.89 2.10
CA THR A 642 9.70 19.01 1.94
C THR A 642 9.42 19.90 0.74
N GLY A 643 8.55 19.46 -0.16
CA GLY A 643 8.33 20.10 -1.44
C GLY A 643 8.82 19.24 -2.58
N TYR A 644 8.02 19.21 -3.62
CA TYR A 644 8.32 18.58 -4.90
C TYR A 644 7.93 19.49 -6.04
N ASN A 645 8.37 19.07 -7.22
CA ASN A 645 7.99 19.64 -8.48
C ASN A 645 6.98 18.69 -9.12
N ALA A 646 5.71 19.02 -8.93
CA ALA A 646 4.60 18.31 -9.50
C ALA A 646 4.66 18.59 -10.99
N THR A 647 5.02 17.57 -11.77
CA THR A 647 5.19 17.78 -13.20
C THR A 647 3.91 17.42 -13.88
N TRP A 648 3.04 18.40 -13.85
CA TRP A 648 1.79 18.43 -14.55
C TRP A 648 2.05 19.24 -15.84
N GLY A 649 2.20 18.58 -16.99
CA GLY A 649 2.14 19.15 -18.36
C GLY A 649 2.94 20.39 -18.68
N GLY A 650 4.25 20.21 -18.80
CA GLY A 650 5.15 21.27 -19.27
C GLY A 650 5.35 22.42 -18.29
N ASN A 651 4.44 22.62 -17.34
CA ASN A 651 4.58 23.50 -16.19
C ASN A 651 4.93 22.69 -14.96
N THR A 652 6.02 23.07 -14.31
CA THR A 652 6.38 22.51 -13.02
C THR A 652 5.77 23.38 -11.94
N ALA A 653 4.78 22.86 -11.24
CA ALA A 653 4.24 23.51 -10.06
C ALA A 653 4.95 22.96 -8.82
N PRO A 654 5.37 23.83 -7.89
CA PRO A 654 5.75 23.33 -6.58
C PRO A 654 4.51 22.69 -5.93
N GLY A 655 4.74 21.70 -5.08
CA GLY A 655 3.68 21.13 -4.25
C GLY A 655 4.26 20.49 -3.01
N CYS A 656 3.45 20.36 -1.97
CA CYS A 656 3.79 19.52 -0.82
C CYS A 656 2.52 19.00 -0.12
N MET A 657 2.59 17.78 0.35
CA MET A 657 1.58 17.18 1.22
C MET A 657 1.55 17.92 2.56
N LYS A 658 0.34 18.27 2.99
CA LYS A 658 0.05 18.85 4.30
C LYS A 658 -0.77 17.88 5.10
N ILE A 659 -0.39 17.76 6.37
CA ILE A 659 -1.18 17.05 7.37
C ILE A 659 -1.66 18.07 8.39
N TYR A 660 -2.96 18.12 8.58
CA TYR A 660 -3.60 18.90 9.62
C TYR A 660 -4.31 17.96 10.58
N GLY A 661 -4.40 18.35 11.85
CA GLY A 661 -5.03 17.49 12.85
C GLY A 661 -4.02 16.65 13.63
N ASN A 662 -4.46 15.47 14.04
CA ASN A 662 -3.69 14.49 14.79
C ASN A 662 -3.22 13.36 13.86
N ASP A 663 -1.95 13.33 13.48
CA ASP A 663 -1.37 12.27 12.64
C ASP A 663 -0.98 11.00 13.44
N ASP A 664 -1.14 11.01 14.76
CA ASP A 664 -1.01 9.83 15.62
C ASP A 664 -2.27 8.96 15.68
N ILE A 665 -3.31 9.25 14.88
CA ILE A 665 -4.52 8.43 14.83
C ILE A 665 -4.28 7.09 14.12
N TYR A 666 -5.12 6.11 14.47
CA TYR A 666 -5.17 4.80 13.84
C TYR A 666 -6.47 4.68 13.02
N LEU A 667 -6.40 3.98 11.89
CA LEU A 667 -7.53 3.84 10.95
C LEU A 667 -8.31 2.51 11.14
N TYR A 668 -8.30 1.90 12.33
CA TYR A 668 -8.83 0.54 12.54
C TYR A 668 -9.50 0.30 13.89
#